data_AF-A0A2V8L277-F1
#
_entry.id   AF-A0A2V8L277-F1
#
_cell.length_a   1.000
_cell.length_b   1.000
_cell.length_c   1.000
_cell.angle_alpha   90.00
_cell.angle_beta   90.00
_cell.angle_gamma   90.00
#
_symmetry.space_group_name_H-M   'P 1'
#
loop_
_entity.id
_entity.type
_entity.pdbx_description
1 polymer ?
#
loop_
_entity_poly.entity_id
_entity_poly.type
_entity_poly.pdbx_seq_one_letter_code
_entity_poly.pdbx_strand_id
1 'polypeptide(L)'
;MLSTTIRQCLLAAILLVGAAVIQAQISPLTPDIPPKFETPTGSYEYVKRDVMIPMRDGVKLHTVIVVPKGARNAPMIMTRTPYNATRRTERTQSTRMLAILPEGDEVFAADGYIRVFQDVRGKYGSEGEYVMTRPLRGPLNASMVDHSTDAYDTIEWLVKNVPESNGKIGMLGSSYEGFTVVMALVNPHPALKVAAPMSPMVDGWMGDDWFHFGAFRQVNFDYFTDQTTVKGDGNPVVRETRDDYENFRGAGSAGDFARSAGLDQLPWWRKISEHPAYDMFWQAQALDKIMAAQPLNVPTMWIQGLWDQEDMWGAIHCYLAAESKDAGNTKNFLVMGPWRHSGVNYNGTTLGPLKWDGDTAFQFRRDVLKPFFDQYLKDGAPKTDTPPVFIYNTGENHWDRFKSWPQACEAGCAVKSKPLYLTPGFGLSFNAPAASKDGASDYDEYVSDPAKPVPYIPRPVRVGDSDAWRRWLVTDQRAFADRTDVLTYMTAPLTAPLHIAGAPMVNLVASTSGTDSDWVVKLIDVYPDEVPSQDEMSGYQLGIAMDIFRGRYQESFEHPKALRPNVPLTYKFVLPNANHVFLPGHRVMVQIQSSWFPLYDRNPQTFVPNIFFAKSSDYVKATQRVYYTSFIDLPVVR
;
A
#
# COMPACT_ATOMS: atom_id res chain seq x y z
N MET A 1 89.80 -0.56 56.85
CA MET A 1 90.54 -1.25 55.78
C MET A 1 89.67 -2.37 55.25
N LEU A 2 89.93 -2.75 54.01
CA LEU A 2 89.47 -3.96 53.34
C LEU A 2 88.95 -5.10 54.25
N SER A 3 88.05 -5.87 53.66
CA SER A 3 88.02 -7.34 53.76
C SER A 3 87.46 -7.92 55.05
N THR A 4 86.37 -8.68 54.89
CA THR A 4 86.27 -10.13 55.20
C THR A 4 87.15 -10.62 56.36
N THR A 5 86.67 -11.33 57.37
CA THR A 5 85.77 -12.50 57.31
C THR A 5 85.50 -12.92 58.76
N ILE A 6 84.25 -13.17 59.19
CA ILE A 6 84.00 -13.85 60.47
C ILE A 6 82.76 -14.78 60.38
N ARG A 7 83.06 -16.07 60.64
CA ARG A 7 82.28 -17.14 61.31
C ARG A 7 81.03 -17.76 60.67
N GLN A 8 81.25 -18.97 60.17
CA GLN A 8 80.76 -20.26 60.70
C GLN A 8 79.43 -20.30 61.48
N CYS A 9 78.44 -20.86 60.79
CA CYS A 9 77.45 -21.88 61.18
C CYS A 9 77.13 -22.12 62.66
N LEU A 10 75.92 -21.75 63.07
CA LEU A 10 74.92 -22.60 63.75
C LEU A 10 73.71 -21.75 64.13
N LEU A 11 72.57 -21.93 63.47
CA LEU A 11 71.24 -21.87 64.11
C LEU A 11 70.19 -22.35 63.11
N ALA A 12 69.68 -23.55 63.40
CA ALA A 12 68.39 -24.02 62.95
C ALA A 12 67.29 -23.12 63.52
N ALA A 13 66.14 -23.11 62.83
CA ALA A 13 64.96 -22.28 63.00
C ALA A 13 64.98 -20.96 62.21
N ILE A 14 63.88 -20.71 61.51
CA ILE A 14 63.59 -19.63 60.56
C ILE A 14 63.93 -19.99 59.09
N LEU A 15 63.01 -20.75 58.48
CA LEU A 15 62.50 -20.48 57.13
C LEU A 15 61.11 -21.14 57.00
N LEU A 16 60.21 -20.76 57.92
CA LEU A 16 58.76 -20.78 57.71
C LEU A 16 58.39 -19.40 57.15
N VAL A 17 58.71 -19.12 55.89
CA VAL A 17 58.19 -17.94 55.20
C VAL A 17 57.82 -18.33 53.78
N GLY A 18 56.51 -18.46 53.56
CA GLY A 18 55.91 -18.14 52.28
C GLY A 18 55.89 -19.25 51.24
N ALA A 19 55.29 -20.41 51.56
CA ALA A 19 54.37 -20.99 50.59
C ALA A 19 53.18 -20.04 50.47
N ALA A 20 53.37 -18.90 49.81
CA ALA A 20 52.29 -18.05 49.36
C ALA A 20 51.58 -18.85 48.28
N VAL A 21 50.61 -19.64 48.72
CA VAL A 21 49.55 -20.14 47.88
C VAL A 21 49.08 -18.93 47.08
N ILE A 22 49.36 -18.93 45.77
CA ILE A 22 48.66 -18.09 44.82
C ILE A 22 47.23 -18.61 44.86
N GLN A 23 46.48 -18.20 45.88
CA GLN A 23 45.03 -18.23 45.83
C GLN A 23 44.72 -17.21 44.74
N ALA A 24 44.49 -17.72 43.53
CA ALA A 24 43.82 -16.98 42.50
C ALA A 24 42.67 -16.24 43.20
N GLN A 25 42.69 -14.90 43.16
CA GLN A 25 41.60 -14.09 43.68
C GLN A 25 40.39 -14.47 42.85
N ILE A 26 39.58 -15.40 43.35
CA ILE A 26 38.30 -15.71 42.77
C ILE A 26 37.49 -14.43 42.97
N SER A 27 37.23 -13.73 41.87
CA SER A 27 36.37 -12.55 41.91
C SER A 27 35.07 -12.93 42.63
N PRO A 28 34.59 -12.09 43.56
CA PRO A 28 33.32 -12.36 44.23
C PRO A 28 32.24 -12.58 43.18
N LEU A 29 31.40 -13.59 43.38
CA LEU A 29 30.25 -13.87 42.53
C LEU A 29 29.20 -12.76 42.74
N THR A 30 29.39 -11.65 42.04
CA THR A 30 28.44 -10.54 41.96
C THR A 30 27.53 -10.71 40.74
N PRO A 31 26.31 -10.15 40.73
CA PRO A 31 25.46 -10.19 39.55
C PRO A 31 26.13 -9.54 38.33
N ASP A 32 26.09 -10.22 37.18
CA ASP A 32 26.65 -9.73 35.91
C ASP A 32 25.83 -8.60 35.25
N ILE A 33 24.69 -8.21 35.85
CA ILE A 33 23.83 -7.13 35.37
C ILE A 33 24.05 -5.90 36.26
N PRO A 34 24.63 -4.81 35.73
CA PRO A 34 24.82 -3.60 36.52
C PRO A 34 23.48 -2.90 36.81
N PRO A 35 23.37 -2.11 37.90
CA PRO A 35 22.15 -1.33 38.18
C PRO A 35 21.77 -0.35 37.07
N LYS A 36 22.76 0.12 36.31
CA LYS A 36 22.59 0.96 35.12
C LYS A 36 23.76 0.74 34.17
N PHE A 37 23.45 0.54 32.89
CA PHE A 37 24.43 0.56 31.81
C PHE A 37 24.13 1.74 30.88
N GLU A 38 25.08 2.66 30.74
CA GLU A 38 24.95 3.79 29.81
C GLU A 38 25.79 3.50 28.58
N THR A 39 25.12 3.28 27.44
CA THR A 39 25.79 3.10 26.16
C THR A 39 26.52 4.40 25.77
N PRO A 40 27.84 4.37 25.50
CA PRO A 40 28.55 5.56 25.04
C PRO A 40 28.03 6.02 23.66
N THR A 41 27.39 7.18 23.60
CA THR A 41 26.83 7.76 22.35
C THR A 41 27.71 8.85 21.73
N GLY A 42 28.88 9.12 22.31
CA GLY A 42 29.75 10.23 21.88
C GLY A 42 30.19 10.17 20.41
N SER A 43 30.32 8.97 19.85
CA SER A 43 30.67 8.71 18.44
C SER A 43 29.50 8.76 17.46
N TYR A 44 28.26 8.96 17.95
CA TYR A 44 27.08 8.96 17.11
C TYR A 44 26.99 10.29 16.35
N GLU A 45 26.54 10.22 15.10
CA GLU A 45 26.28 11.39 14.25
C GLU A 45 24.95 12.06 14.57
N TYR A 46 24.18 11.52 15.51
CA TYR A 46 22.85 11.97 15.86
C TYR A 46 22.63 11.89 17.37
N VAL A 47 21.60 12.60 17.82
CA VAL A 47 20.99 12.47 19.14
C VAL A 47 19.60 11.88 18.94
N LYS A 48 19.33 10.73 19.54
CA LYS A 48 18.00 10.11 19.56
C LYS A 48 17.33 10.48 20.89
N ARG A 49 16.15 11.11 20.81
CA ARG A 49 15.32 11.46 21.96
C ARG A 49 14.05 10.63 21.91
N ASP A 50 13.72 10.04 23.04
CA ASP A 50 12.48 9.30 23.28
C ASP A 50 11.64 10.14 24.24
N VAL A 51 10.48 10.59 23.79
CA VAL A 51 9.62 11.52 24.54
C VAL A 51 8.16 11.10 24.47
N MET A 52 7.45 11.35 25.56
CA MET A 52 6.01 11.14 25.68
C MET A 52 5.29 12.48 25.53
N ILE A 53 4.75 12.77 24.34
CA ILE A 53 4.12 14.05 24.01
C ILE A 53 2.65 14.05 24.47
N PRO A 54 2.23 14.93 25.40
CA PRO A 54 0.85 15.00 25.85
C PRO A 54 -0.06 15.62 24.78
N MET A 55 -1.15 14.93 24.46
CA MET A 55 -2.23 15.44 23.61
C MET A 55 -3.19 16.30 24.44
N ARG A 56 -4.13 16.99 23.80
CA ARG A 56 -5.13 17.86 24.45
C ARG A 56 -6.02 17.16 25.50
N ASP A 57 -6.15 15.85 25.43
CA ASP A 57 -6.91 15.03 26.38
C ASP A 57 -6.03 14.40 27.48
N GLY A 58 -4.74 14.74 27.51
CA GLY A 58 -3.78 14.27 28.51
C GLY A 58 -3.10 12.94 28.18
N VAL A 59 -3.60 12.19 27.19
CA VAL A 59 -2.95 10.97 26.69
C VAL A 59 -1.59 11.33 26.09
N LYS A 60 -0.56 10.55 26.40
CA LYS A 60 0.78 10.80 25.88
C LYS A 60 1.14 9.85 24.75
N LEU A 61 1.62 10.41 23.65
CA LEU A 61 2.08 9.65 22.49
C LEU A 61 3.61 9.51 22.50
N HIS A 62 4.07 8.27 22.43
CA HIS A 62 5.49 7.94 22.33
C HIS A 62 6.03 8.42 20.99
N THR A 63 7.07 9.26 21.07
CA THR A 63 7.64 9.96 19.93
C THR A 63 9.15 9.88 19.99
N VAL A 64 9.74 9.45 18.87
CA VAL A 64 11.18 9.32 18.68
C VAL A 64 11.65 10.43 17.75
N ILE A 65 12.59 11.24 18.23
CA ILE A 65 13.17 12.38 17.51
C ILE A 65 14.65 12.10 17.29
N VAL A 66 15.06 11.99 16.03
CA VAL A 66 16.45 11.79 15.61
C VAL A 66 16.98 13.12 15.08
N VAL A 67 17.85 13.75 15.85
CA VAL A 67 18.44 15.07 15.56
C VAL A 67 19.87 14.87 15.05
N PRO A 68 20.25 15.35 13.86
CA PRO A 68 21.64 15.33 13.42
C PRO A 68 22.53 16.12 14.39
N LYS A 69 23.70 15.59 14.72
CA LYS A 69 24.63 16.26 15.64
C LYS A 69 25.11 17.58 15.03
N GLY A 70 24.95 18.67 15.77
CA GLY A 70 25.29 20.01 15.31
C GLY A 70 24.19 20.70 14.49
N ALA A 71 23.01 20.10 14.34
CA ALA A 71 21.86 20.73 13.69
C ALA A 71 21.51 22.08 14.34
N ARG A 72 21.23 23.08 13.50
CA ARG A 72 20.73 24.42 13.87
C ARG A 72 19.76 24.88 12.80
N ASN A 73 18.62 25.43 13.20
CA ASN A 73 17.55 25.85 12.30
C ASN A 73 17.17 24.76 11.27
N ALA A 74 17.18 23.49 11.70
CA ALA A 74 16.92 22.37 10.82
C ALA A 74 15.40 22.14 10.62
N PRO A 75 14.93 21.88 9.41
CA PRO A 75 13.55 21.44 9.19
C PRO A 75 13.29 20.06 9.79
N MET A 76 12.02 19.78 10.10
CA MET A 76 11.57 18.48 10.61
C MET A 76 10.74 17.72 9.56
N ILE A 77 10.96 16.40 9.46
CA ILE A 77 10.07 15.46 8.78
C ILE A 77 9.38 14.58 9.83
N MET A 78 8.05 14.63 9.86
CA MET A 78 7.22 13.86 10.79
C MET A 78 6.46 12.74 10.08
N THR A 79 6.45 11.57 10.72
CA THR A 79 5.59 10.44 10.36
C THR A 79 4.91 9.91 11.62
N ARG A 80 3.61 9.66 11.54
CA ARG A 80 2.85 8.99 12.60
C ARG A 80 2.55 7.57 12.12
N THR A 81 2.74 6.58 12.96
CA THR A 81 2.77 5.18 12.53
C THR A 81 2.10 4.26 13.55
N PRO A 82 1.35 3.24 13.11
CA PRO A 82 0.93 2.14 13.97
C PRO A 82 1.92 0.97 13.89
N TYR A 83 3.18 1.20 13.49
CA TYR A 83 4.21 0.18 13.21
C TYR A 83 5.52 0.40 13.99
N ASN A 84 5.42 0.75 15.27
CA ASN A 84 6.53 0.90 16.22
C ASN A 84 7.56 1.97 15.83
N ALA A 85 7.35 3.20 16.28
CA ALA A 85 8.22 4.36 16.04
C ALA A 85 9.70 4.11 16.42
N THR A 86 9.96 3.35 17.49
CA THR A 86 11.34 2.98 17.87
C THR A 86 11.98 2.14 16.78
N ARG A 87 11.29 1.08 16.33
CA ARG A 87 11.80 0.20 15.28
C ARG A 87 11.91 0.90 13.93
N ARG A 88 10.99 1.82 13.62
CA ARG A 88 11.06 2.65 12.39
C ARG A 88 12.28 3.57 12.34
N THR A 89 12.92 3.84 13.48
CA THR A 89 14.18 4.61 13.58
C THR A 89 15.41 3.72 13.85
N GLU A 90 15.30 2.40 13.61
CA GLU A 90 16.33 1.40 13.85
C GLU A 90 16.41 0.38 12.71
N ARG A 91 16.51 0.85 11.46
CA ARG A 91 16.73 -0.01 10.29
C ARG A 91 17.95 -0.91 10.49
N THR A 92 19.02 -0.36 11.07
CA THR A 92 20.25 -1.07 11.41
C THR A 92 20.86 -0.47 12.67
N GLN A 93 21.54 -1.28 13.50
CA GLN A 93 22.33 -0.75 14.62
C GLN A 93 23.59 -0.07 14.09
N SER A 94 23.69 1.26 14.22
CA SER A 94 24.80 2.03 13.68
C SER A 94 24.96 3.36 14.40
N THR A 95 26.17 3.92 14.37
CA THR A 95 26.46 5.28 14.83
C THR A 95 26.13 6.35 13.79
N ARG A 96 25.82 5.96 12.54
CA ARG A 96 25.53 6.86 11.42
C ARG A 96 24.03 7.09 11.28
N MET A 97 23.60 8.36 11.16
CA MET A 97 22.17 8.68 11.08
C MET A 97 21.52 8.08 9.82
N LEU A 98 22.22 8.15 8.70
CA LEU A 98 21.81 7.55 7.42
C LEU A 98 21.58 6.04 7.55
N ALA A 99 22.31 5.37 8.44
CA ALA A 99 22.24 3.92 8.61
C ALA A 99 21.03 3.48 9.43
N ILE A 100 20.64 4.25 10.45
CA ILE A 100 19.55 3.90 11.37
C ILE A 100 18.16 4.23 10.82
N LEU A 101 18.05 5.22 9.93
CA LEU A 101 16.78 5.63 9.34
C LEU A 101 16.38 4.75 8.13
N PRO A 102 15.09 4.71 7.77
CA PRO A 102 14.61 4.01 6.57
C PRO A 102 15.29 4.49 5.28
N GLU A 103 15.39 3.61 4.29
CA GLU A 103 15.98 3.92 2.97
C GLU A 103 15.29 5.11 2.27
N GLY A 104 13.97 5.21 2.40
CA GLY A 104 13.19 6.34 1.89
C GLY A 104 13.59 7.70 2.50
N ASP A 105 14.20 7.72 3.68
CA ASP A 105 14.63 8.94 4.36
C ASP A 105 16.06 9.39 3.99
N GLU A 106 16.80 8.62 3.19
CA GLU A 106 18.23 8.86 2.95
C GLU A 106 18.52 10.25 2.37
N VAL A 107 17.67 10.73 1.46
CA VAL A 107 17.77 12.07 0.85
C VAL A 107 17.59 13.21 1.86
N PHE A 108 16.85 12.97 2.95
CA PHE A 108 16.63 13.93 4.03
C PHE A 108 17.70 13.81 5.11
N ALA A 109 18.06 12.58 5.49
CA ALA A 109 19.07 12.30 6.51
C ALA A 109 20.46 12.81 6.08
N ALA A 110 20.81 12.63 4.79
CA ALA A 110 22.06 13.15 4.23
C ALA A 110 22.13 14.69 4.22
N ASP A 111 20.99 15.36 4.28
CA ASP A 111 20.88 16.83 4.15
C ASP A 111 20.41 17.53 5.45
N GLY A 112 20.63 16.85 6.58
CA GLY A 112 20.53 17.44 7.91
C GLY A 112 19.11 17.71 8.42
N TYR A 113 18.10 17.02 7.88
CA TYR A 113 16.74 17.08 8.43
C TYR A 113 16.67 16.40 9.81
N ILE A 114 15.86 16.96 10.70
CA ILE A 114 15.44 16.27 11.93
C ILE A 114 14.32 15.29 11.57
N ARG A 115 14.44 14.05 12.00
CA ARG A 115 13.46 13.00 11.71
C ARG A 115 12.63 12.65 12.95
N VAL A 116 11.31 12.68 12.81
CA VAL A 116 10.35 12.38 13.90
C VAL A 116 9.44 11.22 13.50
N PHE A 117 9.45 10.14 14.29
CA PHE A 117 8.45 9.07 14.23
C PHE A 117 7.63 9.07 15.51
N GLN A 118 6.32 8.95 15.40
CA GLN A 118 5.43 8.87 16.55
C GLN A 118 4.52 7.64 16.44
N ASP A 119 4.43 6.88 17.52
CA ASP A 119 3.42 5.83 17.64
C ASP A 119 2.03 6.48 17.73
N VAL A 120 1.10 6.06 16.88
CA VAL A 120 -0.28 6.55 17.00
C VAL A 120 -0.91 6.11 18.33
N ARG A 121 -1.95 6.84 18.75
CA ARG A 121 -2.73 6.57 19.95
C ARG A 121 -3.07 5.08 20.10
N GLY A 122 -2.75 4.53 21.26
CA GLY A 122 -3.02 3.13 21.63
C GLY A 122 -2.12 2.07 21.00
N LYS A 123 -1.06 2.44 20.25
CA LYS A 123 -0.08 1.49 19.72
C LYS A 123 1.28 1.63 20.40
N TYR A 124 1.95 0.49 20.61
CA TYR A 124 3.30 0.38 21.17
C TYR A 124 3.54 1.26 22.40
N GLY A 125 4.41 2.27 22.30
CA GLY A 125 4.75 3.14 23.43
C GLY A 125 3.62 4.10 23.81
N SER A 126 2.74 4.46 22.89
CA SER A 126 1.71 5.49 23.08
C SER A 126 0.58 5.04 23.98
N GLU A 127 0.15 5.91 24.90
CA GLU A 127 -1.03 5.69 25.74
C GLU A 127 -2.34 5.77 24.91
N GLY A 128 -3.48 5.59 25.60
CA GLY A 128 -4.82 5.68 25.00
C GLY A 128 -5.29 4.40 24.32
N GLU A 129 -6.42 4.49 23.64
CA GLU A 129 -7.09 3.36 22.99
C GLU A 129 -6.87 3.37 21.48
N TYR A 130 -6.49 2.22 20.93
CA TYR A 130 -6.35 2.05 19.49
C TYR A 130 -7.72 1.77 18.84
N VAL A 131 -8.01 2.52 17.79
CA VAL A 131 -9.14 2.28 16.90
C VAL A 131 -8.56 2.18 15.51
N MET A 132 -8.77 1.04 14.83
CA MET A 132 -8.32 0.85 13.45
C MET A 132 -8.82 2.01 12.58
N THR A 133 -7.90 2.62 11.84
CA THR A 133 -8.16 3.78 10.96
C THR A 133 -9.08 4.81 11.62
N ARG A 134 -8.79 5.17 12.88
CA ARG A 134 -9.66 5.97 13.76
C ARG A 134 -10.37 7.10 12.98
N PRO A 135 -11.71 7.04 12.82
CA PRO A 135 -12.45 8.04 12.06
C PRO A 135 -12.26 9.45 12.62
N LEU A 136 -12.36 10.45 11.74
CA LEU A 136 -12.42 11.85 12.15
C LEU A 136 -13.60 12.09 13.09
N ARG A 137 -13.48 13.11 13.94
CA ARG A 137 -14.58 13.59 14.77
C ARG A 137 -15.82 13.83 13.91
N GLY A 138 -16.93 13.21 14.29
CA GLY A 138 -18.14 13.18 13.48
C GLY A 138 -19.06 12.01 13.83
N PRO A 139 -19.90 11.54 12.89
CA PRO A 139 -20.89 10.49 13.14
C PRO A 139 -20.31 9.18 13.72
N LEU A 140 -19.08 8.83 13.36
CA LEU A 140 -18.41 7.60 13.82
C LEU A 140 -17.47 7.81 15.02
N ASN A 141 -17.21 9.06 15.40
CA ASN A 141 -16.31 9.39 16.50
C ASN A 141 -16.82 10.64 17.23
N ALA A 142 -17.53 10.41 18.33
CA ALA A 142 -18.06 11.46 19.19
C ALA A 142 -17.01 12.03 20.19
N SER A 143 -15.79 11.49 20.22
CA SER A 143 -14.75 11.97 21.14
C SER A 143 -14.19 13.33 20.70
N MET A 144 -13.40 13.97 21.57
CA MET A 144 -12.72 15.23 21.23
C MET A 144 -11.40 15.01 20.46
N VAL A 145 -11.01 13.76 20.19
CA VAL A 145 -9.71 13.41 19.60
C VAL A 145 -9.81 12.43 18.43
N ASP A 146 -9.00 12.68 17.42
CA ASP A 146 -8.78 11.84 16.25
C ASP A 146 -7.32 12.01 15.77
N HIS A 147 -6.96 11.40 14.64
CA HIS A 147 -5.61 11.54 14.09
C HIS A 147 -5.27 12.98 13.65
N SER A 148 -6.26 13.79 13.28
CA SER A 148 -6.06 15.20 12.92
C SER A 148 -5.67 16.03 14.14
N THR A 149 -6.40 15.88 15.25
CA THR A 149 -6.08 16.57 16.51
C THR A 149 -4.76 16.09 17.12
N ASP A 150 -4.49 14.78 17.08
CA ASP A 150 -3.24 14.22 17.61
C ASP A 150 -2.04 14.73 16.79
N ALA A 151 -2.17 14.84 15.46
CA ALA A 151 -1.12 15.42 14.63
C ALA A 151 -0.92 16.92 14.92
N TYR A 152 -2.02 17.66 15.10
CA TYR A 152 -1.96 19.09 15.46
C TYR A 152 -1.20 19.32 16.77
N ASP A 153 -1.56 18.60 17.82
CA ASP A 153 -0.95 18.73 19.15
C ASP A 153 0.52 18.30 19.14
N THR A 154 0.85 17.27 18.35
CA THR A 154 2.23 16.83 18.13
C THR A 154 3.07 17.92 17.47
N ILE A 155 2.58 18.50 16.38
CA ILE A 155 3.30 19.57 15.68
C ILE A 155 3.50 20.78 16.59
N GLU A 156 2.46 21.18 17.33
CA GLU A 156 2.52 22.29 18.29
C GLU A 156 3.56 22.04 19.39
N TRP A 157 3.67 20.81 19.89
CA TRP A 157 4.71 20.45 20.84
C TRP A 157 6.11 20.50 20.22
N LEU A 158 6.29 19.93 19.02
CA LEU A 158 7.59 19.85 18.36
C LEU A 158 8.19 21.23 18.10
N VAL A 159 7.41 22.17 17.58
CA VAL A 159 7.91 23.52 17.26
C VAL A 159 8.27 24.34 18.50
N LYS A 160 7.77 23.97 19.68
CA LYS A 160 8.10 24.61 20.97
C LYS A 160 9.25 23.95 21.72
N ASN A 161 9.51 22.66 21.48
CA ASN A 161 10.39 21.84 22.33
C ASN A 161 11.61 21.24 21.61
N VAL A 162 11.75 21.44 20.29
CA VAL A 162 12.93 21.01 19.52
C VAL A 162 13.76 22.24 19.14
N PRO A 163 14.68 22.72 20.00
CA PRO A 163 15.40 23.98 19.80
C PRO A 163 16.37 23.97 18.61
N GLU A 164 16.77 22.79 18.11
CA GLU A 164 17.59 22.67 16.91
C GLU A 164 16.82 22.96 15.62
N SER A 165 15.48 23.04 15.70
CA SER A 165 14.63 23.20 14.54
C SER A 165 14.34 24.66 14.17
N ASN A 166 14.04 24.93 12.90
CA ASN A 166 13.46 26.20 12.45
C ASN A 166 11.93 26.29 12.63
N GLY A 167 11.30 25.28 13.23
CA GLY A 167 9.85 25.25 13.47
C GLY A 167 8.99 24.95 12.24
N LYS A 168 9.57 24.52 11.11
CA LYS A 168 8.85 24.08 9.92
C LYS A 168 8.81 22.56 9.86
N ILE A 169 7.61 22.01 9.66
CA ILE A 169 7.39 20.56 9.61
C ILE A 169 6.83 20.17 8.25
N GLY A 170 7.40 19.13 7.64
CA GLY A 170 6.81 18.37 6.55
C GLY A 170 6.28 17.03 7.06
N MET A 171 5.20 16.54 6.48
CA MET A 171 4.69 15.20 6.78
C MET A 171 4.75 14.28 5.57
N LEU A 172 5.22 13.06 5.79
CA LEU A 172 5.19 11.99 4.80
C LEU A 172 5.02 10.64 5.48
N GLY A 173 4.60 9.64 4.72
CA GLY A 173 4.38 8.28 5.21
C GLY A 173 3.66 7.45 4.15
N SER A 174 3.84 6.14 4.20
CA SER A 174 3.23 5.19 3.27
C SER A 174 2.15 4.30 3.92
N SER A 175 1.09 3.93 3.20
CA SER A 175 -0.02 3.12 3.75
C SER A 175 -0.73 3.81 4.91
N TYR A 176 -0.87 3.17 6.07
CA TYR A 176 -1.39 3.79 7.28
C TYR A 176 -0.58 5.03 7.68
N GLU A 177 0.74 5.02 7.49
CA GLU A 177 1.55 6.22 7.75
C GLU A 177 1.10 7.37 6.82
N GLY A 178 0.75 7.06 5.56
CA GLY A 178 0.15 7.99 4.60
C GLY A 178 -1.26 8.45 4.99
N PHE A 179 -2.11 7.53 5.45
CA PHE A 179 -3.43 7.84 6.03
C PHE A 179 -3.32 8.89 7.15
N THR A 180 -2.33 8.78 8.04
CA THR A 180 -2.14 9.80 9.09
C THR A 180 -1.73 11.17 8.55
N VAL A 181 -1.09 11.24 7.37
CA VAL A 181 -0.83 12.50 6.66
C VAL A 181 -2.12 13.08 6.13
N VAL A 182 -2.98 12.28 5.50
CA VAL A 182 -4.29 12.72 5.00
C VAL A 182 -5.17 13.25 6.15
N MET A 183 -5.19 12.55 7.28
CA MET A 183 -5.92 12.99 8.48
C MET A 183 -5.40 14.33 9.02
N ALA A 184 -4.09 14.56 8.99
CA ALA A 184 -3.50 15.84 9.40
C ALA A 184 -3.86 17.00 8.45
N LEU A 185 -4.08 16.71 7.16
CA LEU A 185 -4.48 17.72 6.16
C LEU A 185 -5.90 18.26 6.35
N VAL A 186 -6.75 17.57 7.11
CA VAL A 186 -8.13 18.01 7.39
C VAL A 186 -8.15 19.28 8.25
N ASN A 187 -7.26 19.38 9.23
CA ASN A 187 -7.11 20.56 10.08
C ASN A 187 -5.64 20.77 10.43
N PRO A 188 -4.83 21.22 9.45
CA PRO A 188 -3.39 21.23 9.58
C PRO A 188 -2.92 22.32 10.54
N HIS A 189 -1.94 22.00 11.38
CA HIS A 189 -1.25 23.01 12.19
C HIS A 189 -0.54 24.03 11.28
N PRO A 190 -0.50 25.34 11.60
CA PRO A 190 0.17 26.35 10.78
C PRO A 190 1.64 26.06 10.48
N ALA A 191 2.32 25.25 11.30
CA ALA A 191 3.70 24.83 11.08
C ALA A 191 3.87 23.66 10.09
N LEU A 192 2.78 23.00 9.68
CA LEU A 192 2.80 22.02 8.59
C LEU A 192 2.90 22.75 7.25
N LYS A 193 4.05 22.69 6.60
CA LYS A 193 4.32 23.49 5.39
C LYS A 193 4.22 22.71 4.09
N VAL A 194 4.31 21.39 4.15
CA VAL A 194 4.26 20.50 2.98
C VAL A 194 3.86 19.09 3.42
N ALA A 195 3.14 18.36 2.57
CA ALA A 195 2.72 17.00 2.81
C ALA A 195 2.96 16.10 1.59
N ALA A 196 3.32 14.84 1.85
CA ALA A 196 3.43 13.79 0.83
C ALA A 196 2.83 12.47 1.35
N PRO A 197 1.49 12.32 1.32
CA PRO A 197 0.86 11.03 1.55
C PRO A 197 1.24 10.05 0.42
N MET A 198 1.91 8.96 0.79
CA MET A 198 2.32 7.89 -0.11
C MET A 198 1.38 6.70 0.09
N SER A 199 0.87 6.12 -1.00
CA SER A 199 -0.07 4.99 -1.00
C SER A 199 -1.04 5.05 0.19
N PRO A 200 -1.77 6.16 0.42
CA PRO A 200 -2.49 6.34 1.67
C PRO A 200 -3.79 5.53 1.67
N MET A 201 -4.10 4.90 2.80
CA MET A 201 -5.43 4.30 3.01
C MET A 201 -6.47 5.44 3.05
N VAL A 202 -7.44 5.44 2.13
CA VAL A 202 -8.38 6.55 1.95
C VAL A 202 -9.82 6.05 1.89
N ASP A 203 -10.08 5.03 1.08
CA ASP A 203 -11.36 4.35 0.99
C ASP A 203 -11.14 2.84 0.89
N GLY A 204 -11.02 2.23 2.08
CA GLY A 204 -10.81 0.80 2.23
C GLY A 204 -11.97 -0.08 1.74
N TRP A 205 -13.10 0.48 1.32
CA TRP A 205 -14.20 -0.29 0.74
C TRP A 205 -14.22 -0.21 -0.79
N MET A 206 -13.94 0.98 -1.35
CA MET A 206 -13.97 1.19 -2.79
C MET A 206 -12.81 0.50 -3.51
N GLY A 207 -11.59 0.57 -2.98
CA GLY A 207 -10.44 -0.04 -3.67
C GLY A 207 -9.08 0.08 -2.97
N ASP A 208 -9.04 0.37 -1.67
CA ASP A 208 -7.83 0.19 -0.86
C ASP A 208 -7.89 -1.17 -0.11
N ASP A 209 -7.52 -1.23 1.17
CA ASP A 209 -7.15 -2.48 1.81
C ASP A 209 -8.26 -3.53 1.93
N TRP A 210 -9.46 -3.16 2.39
CA TRP A 210 -10.43 -4.14 2.92
C TRP A 210 -11.29 -4.77 1.83
N PHE A 211 -11.75 -3.97 0.87
CA PHE A 211 -12.55 -4.41 -0.27
C PHE A 211 -12.14 -3.68 -1.54
N HIS A 212 -12.39 -4.31 -2.68
CA HIS A 212 -12.44 -3.64 -3.99
C HIS A 212 -13.84 -3.78 -4.57
N PHE A 213 -14.53 -2.65 -4.78
CA PHE A 213 -15.92 -2.60 -5.22
C PHE A 213 -16.83 -3.62 -4.50
N GLY A 214 -16.63 -3.75 -3.18
CA GLY A 214 -17.36 -4.66 -2.30
C GLY A 214 -16.87 -6.12 -2.24
N ALA A 215 -15.85 -6.50 -3.02
CA ALA A 215 -15.18 -7.81 -2.90
C ALA A 215 -14.16 -7.81 -1.76
N PHE A 216 -14.34 -8.67 -0.75
CA PHE A 216 -13.54 -8.64 0.48
C PHE A 216 -12.16 -9.27 0.28
N ARG A 217 -11.12 -8.60 0.77
CA ARG A 217 -9.72 -9.02 0.69
C ARG A 217 -9.30 -9.83 1.91
N GLN A 218 -9.21 -11.15 1.75
CA GLN A 218 -8.91 -12.10 2.84
C GLN A 218 -7.46 -12.02 3.34
N VAL A 219 -6.54 -11.43 2.56
CA VAL A 219 -5.15 -11.13 2.98
C VAL A 219 -5.11 -10.38 4.32
N ASN A 220 -6.13 -9.59 4.63
CA ASN A 220 -6.15 -8.73 5.81
C ASN A 220 -6.47 -9.46 7.12
N PHE A 221 -6.84 -10.74 7.09
CA PHE A 221 -7.04 -11.48 8.35
C PHE A 221 -5.76 -11.51 9.19
N ASP A 222 -4.60 -11.67 8.56
CA ASP A 222 -3.30 -11.60 9.24
C ASP A 222 -3.04 -10.17 9.75
N TYR A 223 -3.38 -9.15 8.97
CA TYR A 223 -3.25 -7.76 9.42
C TYR A 223 -4.11 -7.45 10.65
N PHE A 224 -5.32 -8.00 10.74
CA PHE A 224 -6.18 -7.82 11.90
C PHE A 224 -5.54 -8.41 13.16
N THR A 225 -5.00 -9.62 13.08
CA THR A 225 -4.36 -10.25 14.24
C THR A 225 -3.05 -9.56 14.61
N ASP A 226 -2.25 -9.16 13.63
CA ASP A 226 -0.98 -8.46 13.82
C ASP A 226 -1.20 -7.10 14.52
N GLN A 227 -2.23 -6.36 14.13
CA GLN A 227 -2.41 -4.98 14.59
C GLN A 227 -3.34 -4.81 15.79
N THR A 228 -4.28 -5.74 16.03
CA THR A 228 -5.39 -5.52 16.99
C THR A 228 -5.49 -6.53 18.13
N THR A 229 -4.65 -7.56 18.18
CA THR A 229 -4.66 -8.53 19.30
C THR A 229 -3.99 -7.98 20.56
N VAL A 230 -2.95 -7.15 20.39
CA VAL A 230 -2.20 -6.52 21.47
C VAL A 230 -1.79 -5.10 21.08
N LYS A 231 -1.37 -4.32 22.08
CA LYS A 231 -0.87 -2.96 21.89
C LYS A 231 0.37 -2.92 20.98
N GLY A 232 1.27 -3.90 21.15
CA GLY A 232 2.52 -4.05 20.40
C GLY A 232 2.35 -4.87 19.13
N ASP A 233 3.32 -5.76 18.87
CA ASP A 233 3.31 -6.69 17.74
C ASP A 233 2.43 -7.90 18.06
N GLY A 234 1.38 -8.10 17.26
CA GLY A 234 0.60 -9.33 17.26
C GLY A 234 1.28 -10.47 16.50
N ASN A 235 0.58 -11.59 16.36
CA ASN A 235 1.02 -12.72 15.55
C ASN A 235 0.03 -12.96 14.40
N PRO A 236 0.51 -13.45 13.24
CA PRO A 236 -0.35 -13.78 12.12
C PRO A 236 -1.23 -14.99 12.44
N VAL A 237 -2.28 -15.20 11.64
CA VAL A 237 -3.19 -16.33 11.83
C VAL A 237 -2.45 -17.64 11.57
N VAL A 238 -2.58 -18.61 12.48
CA VAL A 238 -1.96 -19.94 12.32
C VAL A 238 -2.69 -20.71 11.20
N ARG A 239 -1.93 -21.31 10.28
CA ARG A 239 -2.47 -22.07 9.13
C ARG A 239 -2.37 -23.57 9.34
N GLU A 240 -3.36 -24.31 8.84
CA GLU A 240 -3.36 -25.78 8.83
C GLU A 240 -2.43 -26.35 7.76
N THR A 241 -2.41 -25.73 6.58
CA THR A 241 -1.58 -26.15 5.44
C THR A 241 -0.72 -25.00 4.91
N ARG A 242 0.26 -25.33 4.07
CA ARG A 242 1.13 -24.36 3.39
C ARG A 242 0.44 -23.58 2.29
N ASP A 243 -0.72 -24.02 1.79
CA ASP A 243 -1.41 -23.39 0.66
C ASP A 243 -2.69 -22.72 1.15
N ASP A 244 -2.69 -21.39 1.20
CA ASP A 244 -3.84 -20.61 1.62
C ASP A 244 -5.03 -20.77 0.69
N TYR A 245 -4.79 -21.14 -0.57
CA TYR A 245 -5.89 -21.59 -1.42
C TYR A 245 -6.68 -22.72 -0.75
N GLU A 246 -6.00 -23.72 -0.16
CA GLU A 246 -6.69 -24.81 0.53
C GLU A 246 -7.20 -24.42 1.91
N ASN A 247 -6.47 -23.60 2.66
CA ASN A 247 -6.90 -23.14 3.99
C ASN A 247 -8.24 -22.39 3.90
N PHE A 248 -8.35 -21.38 3.02
CA PHE A 248 -9.58 -20.61 2.86
C PHE A 248 -10.70 -21.44 2.22
N ARG A 249 -10.38 -22.30 1.25
CA ARG A 249 -11.40 -23.11 0.55
C ARG A 249 -11.98 -24.18 1.47
N GLY A 250 -11.15 -24.79 2.31
CA GLY A 250 -11.52 -25.79 3.30
C GLY A 250 -12.37 -25.19 4.43
N ALA A 251 -12.09 -23.95 4.85
CA ALA A 251 -12.88 -23.25 5.86
C ALA A 251 -14.31 -22.93 5.40
N GLY A 252 -14.51 -22.62 4.12
CA GLY A 252 -15.83 -22.24 3.57
C GLY A 252 -15.91 -20.74 3.29
N SER A 253 -16.74 -20.02 4.04
CA SER A 253 -16.83 -18.56 3.92
C SER A 253 -15.68 -17.86 4.64
N ALA A 254 -15.48 -16.57 4.33
CA ALA A 254 -14.48 -15.77 5.04
C ALA A 254 -14.82 -15.65 6.54
N GLY A 255 -16.11 -15.63 6.90
CA GLY A 255 -16.54 -15.63 8.30
C GLY A 255 -16.35 -16.98 9.01
N ASP A 256 -16.43 -18.10 8.31
CA ASP A 256 -16.07 -19.40 8.88
C ASP A 256 -14.57 -19.49 9.15
N PHE A 257 -13.73 -18.99 8.24
CA PHE A 257 -12.28 -18.85 8.48
C PHE A 257 -12.01 -17.94 9.69
N ALA A 258 -12.60 -16.75 9.72
CA ALA A 258 -12.45 -15.80 10.83
C ALA A 258 -12.85 -16.41 12.17
N ARG A 259 -13.97 -17.13 12.22
CA ARG A 259 -14.43 -17.84 13.42
C ARG A 259 -13.44 -18.92 13.85
N SER A 260 -12.95 -19.74 12.92
CA SER A 260 -11.96 -20.79 13.24
C SER A 260 -10.64 -20.22 13.78
N ALA A 261 -10.26 -19.03 13.33
CA ALA A 261 -9.07 -18.32 13.80
C ALA A 261 -9.34 -17.44 15.04
N GLY A 262 -10.58 -17.41 15.57
CA GLY A 262 -10.94 -16.71 16.79
C GLY A 262 -11.15 -15.19 16.64
N LEU A 263 -11.30 -14.69 15.41
CA LEU A 263 -11.37 -13.26 15.10
C LEU A 263 -12.70 -12.61 15.52
N ASP A 264 -13.75 -13.38 15.84
CA ASP A 264 -15.01 -12.86 16.38
C ASP A 264 -14.83 -12.09 17.72
N GLN A 265 -13.67 -12.27 18.36
CA GLN A 265 -13.26 -11.51 19.54
C GLN A 265 -12.74 -10.10 19.21
N LEU A 266 -12.29 -9.86 17.98
CA LEU A 266 -11.71 -8.59 17.54
C LEU A 266 -12.82 -7.62 17.12
N PRO A 267 -12.94 -6.44 17.78
CA PRO A 267 -13.99 -5.48 17.44
C PRO A 267 -13.96 -5.01 15.98
N TRP A 268 -12.77 -4.94 15.38
CA TRP A 268 -12.62 -4.51 13.99
C TRP A 268 -13.22 -5.52 13.00
N TRP A 269 -12.94 -6.82 13.18
CA TRP A 269 -13.54 -7.86 12.35
C TRP A 269 -15.08 -7.83 12.44
N ARG A 270 -15.63 -7.69 13.65
CA ARG A 270 -17.09 -7.57 13.84
C ARG A 270 -17.67 -6.41 13.02
N LYS A 271 -17.08 -5.22 13.12
CA LYS A 271 -17.51 -4.05 12.33
C LYS A 271 -17.47 -4.32 10.83
N ILE A 272 -16.38 -4.89 10.31
CA ILE A 272 -16.29 -5.25 8.89
C ILE A 272 -17.43 -6.20 8.50
N SER A 273 -17.67 -7.24 9.30
CA SER A 273 -18.69 -8.24 9.00
C SER A 273 -20.12 -7.73 9.14
N GLU A 274 -20.35 -6.72 9.99
CA GLU A 274 -21.64 -6.04 10.19
C GLU A 274 -21.94 -5.04 9.05
N HIS A 275 -20.91 -4.54 8.37
CA HIS A 275 -20.99 -3.54 7.31
C HIS A 275 -20.44 -4.06 5.97
N PRO A 276 -21.03 -5.11 5.35
CA PRO A 276 -20.52 -5.68 4.10
C PRO A 276 -20.77 -4.77 2.88
N ALA A 277 -21.80 -3.92 2.91
CA ALA A 277 -22.10 -2.94 1.87
C ALA A 277 -21.46 -1.58 2.19
N TYR A 278 -21.38 -0.68 1.20
CA TYR A 278 -20.86 0.68 1.36
C TYR A 278 -21.88 1.59 2.06
N ASP A 279 -22.28 1.20 3.27
CA ASP A 279 -23.18 2.00 4.10
C ASP A 279 -22.44 3.17 4.75
N MET A 280 -23.16 3.89 5.62
CA MET A 280 -22.64 5.06 6.33
C MET A 280 -21.27 4.78 6.96
N PHE A 281 -21.05 3.59 7.53
CA PHE A 281 -19.79 3.25 8.19
C PHE A 281 -18.60 3.50 7.27
N TRP A 282 -18.66 3.08 6.01
CA TRP A 282 -17.59 3.31 5.04
C TRP A 282 -17.65 4.71 4.44
N GLN A 283 -18.84 5.20 4.09
CA GLN A 283 -19.00 6.53 3.48
C GLN A 283 -18.42 7.66 4.34
N ALA A 284 -18.58 7.62 5.66
CA ALA A 284 -18.01 8.63 6.56
C ALA A 284 -16.50 8.49 6.83
N GLN A 285 -15.88 7.42 6.32
CA GLN A 285 -14.43 7.21 6.39
C GLN A 285 -13.73 7.53 5.07
N ALA A 286 -14.47 7.72 3.97
CA ALA A 286 -13.93 8.01 2.64
C ALA A 286 -13.20 9.36 2.59
N LEU A 287 -11.87 9.33 2.76
CA LEU A 287 -11.08 10.55 2.93
C LEU A 287 -10.99 11.38 1.65
N ASP A 288 -11.16 10.80 0.47
CA ASP A 288 -11.21 11.53 -0.81
C ASP A 288 -12.41 12.48 -0.84
N LYS A 289 -13.58 12.05 -0.36
CA LYS A 289 -14.78 12.89 -0.23
C LYS A 289 -14.58 14.00 0.80
N ILE A 290 -13.93 13.67 1.92
CA ILE A 290 -13.63 14.64 2.97
C ILE A 290 -12.64 15.68 2.44
N MET A 291 -11.57 15.26 1.76
CA MET A 291 -10.57 16.13 1.15
C MET A 291 -11.14 16.98 0.00
N ALA A 292 -12.15 16.50 -0.72
CA ALA A 292 -12.90 17.28 -1.70
C ALA A 292 -13.51 18.55 -1.05
N ALA A 293 -14.00 18.44 0.19
CA ALA A 293 -14.60 19.54 0.93
C ALA A 293 -13.57 20.46 1.62
N GLN A 294 -12.31 20.03 1.81
CA GLN A 294 -11.28 20.84 2.47
C GLN A 294 -10.64 21.88 1.54
N PRO A 295 -10.23 23.06 2.06
CA PRO A 295 -9.41 24.01 1.30
C PRO A 295 -7.98 23.50 1.07
N LEU A 296 -7.35 23.92 -0.03
CA LEU A 296 -5.96 23.58 -0.36
C LEU A 296 -4.94 24.49 0.35
N ASN A 297 -4.80 24.31 1.66
CA ASN A 297 -3.92 25.14 2.48
C ASN A 297 -2.44 24.71 2.39
N VAL A 298 -2.19 23.40 2.44
CA VAL A 298 -0.85 22.81 2.47
C VAL A 298 -0.52 22.23 1.10
N PRO A 299 0.60 22.61 0.46
CA PRO A 299 1.10 21.94 -0.73
C PRO A 299 1.23 20.42 -0.48
N THR A 300 0.53 19.63 -1.29
CA THR A 300 0.37 18.19 -1.10
C THR A 300 0.78 17.45 -2.37
N MET A 301 1.64 16.45 -2.21
CA MET A 301 2.08 15.54 -3.27
C MET A 301 1.53 14.14 -3.00
N TRP A 302 0.48 13.77 -3.73
CA TRP A 302 -0.13 12.44 -3.68
C TRP A 302 0.72 11.45 -4.46
N ILE A 303 1.14 10.37 -3.81
CA ILE A 303 2.09 9.41 -4.39
C ILE A 303 1.47 8.02 -4.31
N GLN A 304 1.50 7.23 -5.37
CA GLN A 304 1.21 5.78 -5.31
C GLN A 304 2.05 5.01 -6.34
N GLY A 305 2.05 3.69 -6.25
CA GLY A 305 2.55 2.83 -7.32
C GLY A 305 1.54 2.68 -8.46
N LEU A 306 2.02 2.49 -9.69
CA LEU A 306 1.20 2.01 -10.81
C LEU A 306 0.72 0.58 -10.59
N TRP A 307 1.46 -0.22 -9.81
CA TRP A 307 1.10 -1.57 -9.39
C TRP A 307 0.99 -1.64 -7.85
N ASP A 308 0.32 -0.66 -7.24
CA ASP A 308 0.05 -0.63 -5.80
C ASP A 308 -0.95 -1.71 -5.36
N GLN A 309 -0.46 -2.81 -4.81
CA GLN A 309 -1.32 -3.96 -4.53
C GLN A 309 -2.15 -3.87 -3.25
N GLU A 310 -2.03 -2.79 -2.48
CA GLU A 310 -2.74 -2.57 -1.21
C GLU A 310 -3.65 -1.34 -1.29
N ASP A 311 -3.12 -0.18 -1.69
CA ASP A 311 -3.79 1.12 -1.64
C ASP A 311 -3.89 1.73 -3.05
N MET A 312 -4.60 1.07 -3.96
CA MET A 312 -4.68 1.48 -5.37
C MET A 312 -5.62 2.67 -5.60
N TRP A 313 -6.55 2.91 -4.67
CA TRP A 313 -7.57 3.94 -4.79
C TRP A 313 -7.08 5.29 -4.24
N GLY A 314 -6.40 5.29 -3.10
CA GLY A 314 -6.35 6.47 -2.25
C GLY A 314 -5.69 7.73 -2.83
N ALA A 315 -4.44 7.64 -3.29
CA ALA A 315 -3.69 8.84 -3.71
C ALA A 315 -4.34 9.51 -4.94
N ILE A 316 -4.66 8.73 -5.97
CA ILE A 316 -5.25 9.25 -7.21
C ILE A 316 -6.63 9.85 -6.98
N HIS A 317 -7.50 9.22 -6.17
CA HIS A 317 -8.84 9.75 -5.93
C HIS A 317 -8.83 11.00 -5.05
N CYS A 318 -7.91 11.10 -4.09
CA CYS A 318 -7.69 12.35 -3.35
C CYS A 318 -7.16 13.47 -4.27
N TYR A 319 -6.20 13.18 -5.15
CA TYR A 319 -5.69 14.14 -6.13
C TYR A 319 -6.83 14.66 -7.02
N LEU A 320 -7.61 13.76 -7.65
CA LEU A 320 -8.70 14.13 -8.54
C LEU A 320 -9.81 14.92 -7.83
N ALA A 321 -10.13 14.56 -6.58
CA ALA A 321 -11.10 15.27 -5.76
C ALA A 321 -10.66 16.70 -5.39
N ALA A 322 -9.36 16.95 -5.35
CA ALA A 322 -8.76 18.23 -5.00
C ALA A 322 -8.44 19.12 -6.22
N GLU A 323 -8.18 18.52 -7.39
CA GLU A 323 -7.49 19.18 -8.51
C GLU A 323 -8.20 20.43 -9.04
N SER A 324 -9.53 20.41 -9.12
CA SER A 324 -10.31 21.57 -9.59
C SER A 324 -10.14 22.82 -8.74
N LYS A 325 -9.64 22.68 -7.50
CA LYS A 325 -9.36 23.79 -6.58
C LYS A 325 -7.96 24.37 -6.76
N ASP A 326 -7.03 23.68 -7.43
CA ASP A 326 -5.65 24.15 -7.65
C ASP A 326 -5.49 24.89 -8.99
N ALA A 327 -6.20 26.00 -9.16
CA ALA A 327 -6.13 26.80 -10.38
C ALA A 327 -4.71 27.30 -10.73
N GLY A 328 -3.83 27.41 -9.73
CA GLY A 328 -2.45 27.85 -9.90
C GLY A 328 -1.46 26.72 -10.20
N ASN A 329 -1.89 25.46 -10.06
CA ASN A 329 -1.07 24.26 -10.25
C ASN A 329 0.20 24.25 -9.39
N THR A 330 0.05 24.60 -8.11
CA THR A 330 1.16 24.80 -7.17
C THR A 330 0.91 24.20 -5.79
N LYS A 331 -0.19 23.49 -5.60
CA LYS A 331 -0.67 22.99 -4.31
C LYS A 331 -1.09 21.52 -4.32
N ASN A 332 -1.48 20.97 -5.46
CA ASN A 332 -1.94 19.59 -5.60
C ASN A 332 -1.11 18.89 -6.68
N PHE A 333 -0.29 17.93 -6.27
CA PHE A 333 0.64 17.23 -7.16
C PHE A 333 0.34 15.74 -7.15
N LEU A 334 0.56 15.06 -8.27
CA LEU A 334 0.42 13.61 -8.40
C LEU A 334 1.74 12.97 -8.83
N VAL A 335 2.08 11.85 -8.20
CA VAL A 335 3.23 11.03 -8.58
C VAL A 335 2.81 9.57 -8.67
N MET A 336 3.14 8.92 -9.77
CA MET A 336 2.89 7.49 -9.97
C MET A 336 4.11 6.83 -10.62
N GLY A 337 4.90 6.12 -9.82
CA GLY A 337 6.06 5.37 -10.30
C GLY A 337 5.74 3.91 -10.63
N PRO A 338 6.65 3.17 -11.28
CA PRO A 338 6.46 1.78 -11.66
C PRO A 338 6.73 0.85 -10.46
N TRP A 339 6.03 1.13 -9.37
CA TRP A 339 6.27 0.57 -8.05
C TRP A 339 5.11 -0.29 -7.59
N ARG A 340 5.44 -1.25 -6.72
CA ARG A 340 4.51 -1.90 -5.80
C ARG A 340 4.11 -0.98 -4.66
N HIS A 341 3.16 -1.42 -3.84
CA HIS A 341 2.74 -0.73 -2.62
C HIS A 341 3.93 -0.28 -1.75
N SER A 342 4.02 0.99 -1.38
CA SER A 342 5.15 1.56 -0.61
C SER A 342 6.54 1.44 -1.27
N GLY A 343 6.62 1.03 -2.55
CA GLY A 343 7.89 0.81 -3.26
C GLY A 343 8.73 2.07 -3.45
N VAL A 344 8.08 3.24 -3.43
CA VAL A 344 8.73 4.56 -3.48
C VAL A 344 9.80 4.79 -2.41
N ASN A 345 9.74 4.04 -1.30
CA ASN A 345 10.67 4.16 -0.17
C ASN A 345 11.86 3.18 -0.22
N TYR A 346 12.02 2.45 -1.32
CA TYR A 346 13.04 1.41 -1.49
C TYR A 346 13.71 1.55 -2.87
N ASN A 347 14.43 0.53 -3.30
CA ASN A 347 14.94 0.43 -4.65
C ASN A 347 13.80 0.19 -5.66
N GLY A 348 13.74 1.02 -6.70
CA GLY A 348 12.78 0.96 -7.79
C GLY A 348 13.41 0.61 -9.13
N THR A 349 14.42 -0.27 -9.16
CA THR A 349 15.06 -0.72 -10.42
C THR A 349 14.29 -1.83 -11.11
N THR A 350 13.54 -2.63 -10.33
CA THR A 350 12.79 -3.78 -10.84
C THR A 350 11.48 -3.97 -10.11
N LEU A 351 10.52 -4.61 -10.78
CA LEU A 351 9.32 -5.17 -10.15
C LEU A 351 8.98 -6.51 -10.80
N GLY A 352 9.17 -7.61 -10.07
CA GLY A 352 9.11 -8.95 -10.67
C GLY A 352 10.17 -9.07 -11.78
N PRO A 353 9.82 -9.57 -12.98
CA PRO A 353 10.77 -9.67 -14.10
C PRO A 353 11.02 -8.32 -14.81
N LEU A 354 10.24 -7.28 -14.49
CA LEU A 354 10.32 -5.98 -15.17
C LEU A 354 11.56 -5.21 -14.70
N LYS A 355 12.25 -4.57 -15.65
CA LYS A 355 13.48 -3.79 -15.44
C LYS A 355 13.28 -2.34 -15.89
N TRP A 356 13.60 -1.40 -15.02
CA TRP A 356 13.41 0.04 -15.25
C TRP A 356 14.72 0.75 -15.58
N ASP A 357 14.63 1.95 -16.16
CA ASP A 357 15.80 2.79 -16.44
C ASP A 357 16.36 3.41 -15.15
N GLY A 358 17.11 2.61 -14.41
CA GLY A 358 17.70 2.94 -13.13
C GLY A 358 16.74 2.80 -11.94
N ASP A 359 17.20 3.26 -10.77
CA ASP A 359 16.38 3.25 -9.56
C ASP A 359 15.35 4.39 -9.59
N THR A 360 14.18 4.10 -10.15
CA THR A 360 13.11 5.10 -10.35
C THR A 360 12.60 5.69 -9.02
N ALA A 361 12.60 4.89 -7.95
CA ALA A 361 12.22 5.36 -6.62
C ALA A 361 13.24 6.35 -6.06
N PHE A 362 14.54 6.04 -6.15
CA PHE A 362 15.60 6.97 -5.76
C PHE A 362 15.63 8.22 -6.63
N GLN A 363 15.45 8.11 -7.95
CA GLN A 363 15.32 9.26 -8.86
C GLN A 363 14.22 10.20 -8.39
N PHE A 364 13.01 9.69 -8.12
CA PHE A 364 11.92 10.50 -7.59
C PHE A 364 12.28 11.15 -6.24
N ARG A 365 12.80 10.37 -5.27
CA ARG A 365 13.16 10.89 -3.94
C ARG A 365 14.18 12.02 -4.03
N ARG A 366 15.21 11.86 -4.88
CA ARG A 366 16.31 12.80 -5.08
C ARG A 366 15.90 14.03 -5.88
N ASP A 367 15.19 13.84 -6.99
CA ASP A 367 15.01 14.89 -8.01
C ASP A 367 13.68 15.64 -7.89
N VAL A 368 12.70 15.08 -7.17
CA VAL A 368 11.36 15.66 -7.05
C VAL A 368 10.95 15.84 -5.60
N LEU A 369 10.90 14.77 -4.80
CA LEU A 369 10.41 14.83 -3.42
C LEU A 369 11.26 15.75 -2.55
N LYS A 370 12.59 15.56 -2.56
CA LYS A 370 13.49 16.36 -1.74
C LYS A 370 13.45 17.85 -2.12
N PRO A 371 13.64 18.28 -3.40
CA PRO A 371 13.51 19.69 -3.77
C PRO A 371 12.13 20.29 -3.44
N PHE A 372 11.05 19.51 -3.60
CA PHE A 372 9.70 19.94 -3.23
C PHE A 372 9.59 20.22 -1.73
N PHE A 373 10.16 19.37 -0.88
CA PHE A 373 10.20 19.59 0.58
C PHE A 373 11.14 20.74 0.97
N ASP A 374 12.33 20.83 0.36
CA ASP A 374 13.30 21.90 0.62
C ASP A 374 12.66 23.28 0.44
N GLN A 375 11.94 23.50 -0.68
CA GLN A 375 11.26 24.77 -1.00
C GLN A 375 10.41 25.32 0.16
N TYR A 376 9.71 24.45 0.89
CA TYR A 376 8.78 24.88 1.95
C TYR A 376 9.37 24.81 3.35
N LEU A 377 10.44 24.01 3.54
CA LEU A 377 10.98 23.70 4.85
C LEU A 377 12.32 24.36 5.15
N LYS A 378 13.17 24.57 4.14
CA LYS A 378 14.48 25.21 4.32
C LYS A 378 14.39 26.72 4.11
N ASP A 379 15.05 27.47 4.99
CA ASP A 379 15.10 28.92 4.86
C ASP A 379 15.98 29.31 3.67
N GLY A 380 15.43 30.12 2.76
CA GLY A 380 16.13 30.58 1.56
C GLY A 380 16.26 29.55 0.43
N ALA A 381 15.66 28.36 0.56
CA ALA A 381 15.64 27.40 -0.55
C ALA A 381 14.89 27.97 -1.77
N PRO A 382 15.39 27.74 -3.00
CA PRO A 382 14.74 28.22 -4.20
C PRO A 382 13.39 27.52 -4.40
N LYS A 383 12.49 28.20 -5.12
CA LYS A 383 11.30 27.53 -5.67
C LYS A 383 11.76 26.48 -6.69
N THR A 384 11.22 25.27 -6.59
CA THR A 384 11.50 24.17 -7.51
C THR A 384 10.48 24.14 -8.64
N ASP A 385 10.92 23.70 -9.82
CA ASP A 385 10.06 23.42 -10.97
C ASP A 385 9.45 22.01 -10.84
N THR A 386 8.65 21.82 -9.79
CA THR A 386 7.97 20.55 -9.55
C THR A 386 6.89 20.34 -10.61
N PRO A 387 6.95 19.25 -11.40
CA PRO A 387 5.89 18.94 -12.34
C PRO A 387 4.58 18.66 -11.57
N PRO A 388 3.44 19.25 -11.96
CA PRO A 388 2.11 18.94 -11.42
C PRO A 388 1.82 17.44 -11.35
N VAL A 389 2.19 16.72 -12.41
CA VAL A 389 2.02 15.28 -12.52
C VAL A 389 3.35 14.69 -12.98
N PHE A 390 3.85 13.74 -12.19
CA PHE A 390 5.08 13.00 -12.47
C PHE A 390 4.79 11.50 -12.49
N ILE A 391 4.65 10.94 -13.69
CA ILE A 391 4.18 9.56 -13.86
C ILE A 391 5.13 8.80 -14.76
N TYR A 392 5.42 7.55 -14.42
CA TYR A 392 6.33 6.72 -15.21
C TYR A 392 5.61 6.11 -16.40
N ASN A 393 6.21 6.17 -17.59
CA ASN A 393 5.75 5.47 -18.78
C ASN A 393 6.31 4.04 -18.75
N THR A 394 5.43 3.07 -18.54
CA THR A 394 5.83 1.67 -18.35
C THR A 394 6.11 0.93 -19.67
N GLY A 395 5.76 1.49 -20.83
CA GLY A 395 6.08 0.91 -22.13
C GLY A 395 7.39 1.47 -22.71
N GLU A 396 7.62 2.78 -22.56
CA GLU A 396 8.81 3.47 -23.10
C GLU A 396 9.93 3.65 -22.06
N ASN A 397 9.67 3.29 -20.80
CA ASN A 397 10.66 3.20 -19.72
C ASN A 397 11.33 4.54 -19.36
N HIS A 398 10.53 5.58 -19.18
CA HIS A 398 10.99 6.91 -18.72
C HIS A 398 9.91 7.65 -17.92
N TRP A 399 10.31 8.72 -17.23
CA TRP A 399 9.38 9.62 -16.53
C TRP A 399 8.72 10.62 -17.48
N ASP A 400 7.39 10.74 -17.39
CA ASP A 400 6.62 11.82 -18.00
C ASP A 400 6.32 12.93 -17.00
N ARG A 401 6.36 14.17 -17.52
CA ARG A 401 6.00 15.39 -16.79
C ARG A 401 4.78 16.01 -17.45
N PHE A 402 3.62 15.89 -16.82
CA PHE A 402 2.38 16.49 -17.31
C PHE A 402 1.94 17.68 -16.46
N LYS A 403 1.09 18.54 -17.06
CA LYS A 403 0.46 19.68 -16.37
C LYS A 403 -0.89 19.31 -15.73
N SER A 404 -1.48 18.20 -16.12
CA SER A 404 -2.79 17.75 -15.65
C SER A 404 -2.90 16.24 -15.79
N TRP A 405 -3.80 15.62 -15.04
CA TRP A 405 -4.12 14.21 -15.19
C TRP A 405 -5.62 13.98 -14.99
N PRO A 406 -6.25 13.04 -15.73
CA PRO A 406 -5.69 12.20 -16.79
C PRO A 406 -5.52 12.94 -18.13
N GLN A 407 -4.77 12.34 -19.06
CA GLN A 407 -4.59 12.90 -20.41
C GLN A 407 -5.78 12.58 -21.32
N ALA A 408 -6.40 11.41 -21.14
CA ALA A 408 -7.66 11.04 -21.78
C ALA A 408 -8.64 10.40 -20.78
N CYS A 409 -9.94 10.68 -20.95
CA CYS A 409 -11.00 10.07 -20.16
C CYS A 409 -12.35 10.10 -20.91
N GLU A 410 -13.37 9.42 -20.39
CA GLU A 410 -14.70 9.34 -21.01
C GLU A 410 -15.35 10.74 -21.17
N ALA A 411 -15.24 11.58 -20.14
CA ALA A 411 -15.81 12.92 -20.13
C ALA A 411 -14.97 13.89 -19.28
N GLY A 412 -14.87 15.15 -19.72
CA GLY A 412 -14.18 16.22 -18.99
C GLY A 412 -12.70 16.41 -19.34
N CYS A 413 -12.07 15.47 -20.03
CA CYS A 413 -10.69 15.60 -20.52
C CYS A 413 -10.60 16.22 -21.92
N ALA A 414 -9.42 16.75 -22.25
CA ALA A 414 -9.13 17.29 -23.58
C ALA A 414 -9.18 16.20 -24.68
N VAL A 415 -8.79 14.98 -24.35
CA VAL A 415 -8.87 13.81 -25.22
C VAL A 415 -9.92 12.84 -24.67
N LYS A 416 -10.81 12.37 -25.55
CA LYS A 416 -11.80 11.34 -25.19
C LYS A 416 -11.18 9.95 -25.26
N SER A 417 -11.59 9.07 -24.33
CA SER A 417 -11.30 7.64 -24.43
C SER A 417 -11.82 7.05 -25.75
N LYS A 418 -11.24 5.92 -26.16
CA LYS A 418 -11.67 5.13 -27.31
C LYS A 418 -12.15 3.76 -26.84
N PRO A 419 -13.35 3.31 -27.21
CA PRO A 419 -13.84 2.01 -26.83
C PRO A 419 -13.08 0.90 -27.55
N LEU A 420 -12.53 -0.04 -26.77
CA LEU A 420 -11.94 -1.29 -27.25
C LEU A 420 -12.95 -2.42 -27.00
N TYR A 421 -13.67 -2.81 -28.05
CA TYR A 421 -14.75 -3.79 -28.01
C TYR A 421 -14.24 -5.23 -28.02
N LEU A 422 -14.95 -6.09 -27.30
CA LEU A 422 -14.84 -7.53 -27.46
C LEU A 422 -15.49 -7.96 -28.79
N THR A 423 -14.88 -8.89 -29.51
CA THR A 423 -15.42 -9.36 -30.80
C THR A 423 -15.51 -10.89 -30.84
N PRO A 424 -16.42 -11.46 -31.67
CA PRO A 424 -16.49 -12.90 -31.90
C PRO A 424 -15.14 -13.52 -32.24
N GLY A 425 -14.92 -14.75 -31.80
CA GLY A 425 -13.64 -15.45 -31.99
C GLY A 425 -12.53 -14.93 -31.08
N PHE A 426 -12.88 -14.39 -29.90
CA PHE A 426 -11.94 -13.95 -28.87
C PHE A 426 -11.00 -12.81 -29.32
N GLY A 427 -11.52 -11.91 -30.17
CA GLY A 427 -10.79 -10.75 -30.68
C GLY A 427 -11.06 -9.45 -29.91
N LEU A 428 -10.25 -8.44 -30.18
CA LEU A 428 -10.46 -7.06 -29.74
C LEU A 428 -10.41 -6.08 -30.92
N SER A 429 -11.29 -5.08 -30.93
CA SER A 429 -11.32 -4.06 -31.98
C SER A 429 -11.77 -2.69 -31.47
N PHE A 430 -11.23 -1.61 -32.05
CA PHE A 430 -11.75 -0.26 -31.85
C PHE A 430 -13.02 0.02 -32.66
N ASN A 431 -13.40 -0.88 -33.57
CA ASN A 431 -14.67 -0.82 -34.26
C ASN A 431 -15.71 -1.61 -33.47
N ALA A 432 -16.88 -1.02 -33.25
CA ALA A 432 -18.00 -1.74 -32.65
C ALA A 432 -18.35 -2.98 -33.50
N PRO A 433 -18.66 -4.12 -32.87
CA PRO A 433 -19.05 -5.32 -33.60
C PRO A 433 -20.34 -5.04 -34.39
N ALA A 434 -20.42 -5.61 -35.60
CA ALA A 434 -21.66 -5.57 -36.36
C ALA A 434 -22.77 -6.28 -35.59
N ALA A 435 -24.03 -5.86 -35.78
CA ALA A 435 -25.18 -6.56 -35.21
C ALA A 435 -25.11 -8.05 -35.58
N SER A 436 -25.37 -8.93 -34.60
CA SER A 436 -25.35 -10.37 -34.82
C SER A 436 -26.26 -10.73 -35.99
N LYS A 437 -25.75 -11.54 -36.93
CA LYS A 437 -26.58 -12.11 -38.00
C LYS A 437 -27.51 -13.16 -37.40
N ASP A 438 -28.70 -13.33 -37.96
CA ASP A 438 -29.67 -14.32 -37.50
C ASP A 438 -29.01 -15.69 -37.24
N GLY A 439 -29.05 -16.15 -35.98
CA GLY A 439 -28.53 -17.46 -35.56
C GLY A 439 -27.11 -17.49 -34.96
N ALA A 440 -26.37 -16.38 -34.93
CA ALA A 440 -25.07 -16.31 -34.22
C ALA A 440 -25.24 -15.82 -32.77
N SER A 441 -24.51 -16.45 -31.83
CA SER A 441 -24.44 -15.96 -30.44
C SER A 441 -23.84 -14.55 -30.39
N ASP A 442 -24.40 -13.69 -29.56
CA ASP A 442 -23.92 -12.32 -29.30
C ASP A 442 -23.05 -12.22 -28.04
N TYR A 443 -22.68 -13.36 -27.47
CA TYR A 443 -21.82 -13.52 -26.30
C TYR A 443 -20.90 -14.74 -26.42
N ASP A 444 -19.82 -14.72 -25.64
CA ASP A 444 -19.08 -15.92 -25.23
C ASP A 444 -19.49 -16.32 -23.81
N GLU A 445 -19.34 -17.59 -23.46
CA GLU A 445 -19.72 -18.10 -22.14
C GLU A 445 -18.64 -18.96 -21.49
N TYR A 446 -18.67 -19.00 -20.16
CA TYR A 446 -17.83 -19.85 -19.32
C TYR A 446 -18.59 -20.27 -18.06
N VAL A 447 -18.16 -21.36 -17.42
CA VAL A 447 -18.76 -21.81 -16.14
C VAL A 447 -17.85 -21.45 -15.00
N SER A 448 -18.34 -20.63 -14.08
CA SER A 448 -17.63 -20.32 -12.84
C SER A 448 -18.09 -21.28 -11.73
N ASP A 449 -17.12 -21.99 -11.14
CA ASP A 449 -17.34 -22.98 -10.08
C ASP A 449 -16.66 -22.54 -8.77
N PRO A 450 -17.41 -22.09 -7.75
CA PRO A 450 -16.84 -21.70 -6.46
C PRO A 450 -16.10 -22.83 -5.71
N ALA A 451 -16.26 -24.09 -6.12
CA ALA A 451 -15.46 -25.20 -5.60
C ALA A 451 -14.04 -25.26 -6.22
N LYS A 452 -13.82 -24.60 -7.36
CA LYS A 452 -12.56 -24.56 -8.11
C LYS A 452 -12.21 -23.13 -8.55
N PRO A 453 -12.19 -22.13 -7.64
CA PRO A 453 -11.99 -20.73 -8.01
C PRO A 453 -10.65 -20.52 -8.72
N VAL A 454 -10.58 -19.51 -9.59
CA VAL A 454 -9.35 -19.13 -10.28
C VAL A 454 -8.39 -18.53 -9.25
N PRO A 455 -7.17 -19.09 -9.11
CA PRO A 455 -6.21 -18.55 -8.17
C PRO A 455 -5.65 -17.21 -8.66
N TYR A 456 -5.37 -16.25 -7.75
CA TYR A 456 -4.87 -14.93 -8.14
C TYR A 456 -3.40 -14.91 -8.55
N ILE A 457 -2.64 -15.89 -8.07
CA ILE A 457 -1.27 -16.23 -8.48
C ILE A 457 -1.14 -17.76 -8.59
N PRO A 458 -0.13 -18.30 -9.29
CA PRO A 458 0.10 -19.74 -9.33
C PRO A 458 0.21 -20.37 -7.94
N ARG A 459 -0.40 -21.55 -7.78
CA ARG A 459 -0.39 -22.30 -6.50
C ARG A 459 0.97 -22.99 -6.24
N PRO A 460 1.34 -23.24 -4.97
CA PRO A 460 0.61 -22.90 -3.75
C PRO A 460 0.65 -21.40 -3.45
N VAL A 461 -0.46 -20.86 -2.95
CA VAL A 461 -0.57 -19.47 -2.50
C VAL A 461 -0.17 -19.39 -1.04
N ARG A 462 0.66 -18.41 -0.68
CA ARG A 462 1.01 -18.09 0.71
C ARG A 462 0.78 -16.62 0.94
N VAL A 463 -0.25 -16.27 1.71
CA VAL A 463 -0.59 -14.88 2.05
C VAL A 463 0.57 -14.21 2.78
N GLY A 464 1.25 -14.93 3.68
CA GLY A 464 2.44 -14.43 4.39
C GLY A 464 3.74 -14.38 3.55
N ASP A 465 3.73 -14.81 2.28
CA ASP A 465 4.91 -14.69 1.42
C ASP A 465 5.02 -13.26 0.86
N SER A 466 5.77 -12.43 1.58
CA SER A 466 5.91 -11.01 1.26
C SER A 466 6.50 -10.73 -0.12
N ASP A 467 7.32 -11.63 -0.69
CA ASP A 467 7.87 -11.43 -2.03
C ASP A 467 6.81 -11.65 -3.09
N ALA A 468 6.11 -12.79 -3.03
CA ALA A 468 5.01 -13.10 -3.94
C ALA A 468 3.91 -12.02 -3.88
N TRP A 469 3.54 -11.59 -2.67
CA TRP A 469 2.58 -10.50 -2.46
C TRP A 469 3.03 -9.19 -3.13
N ARG A 470 4.27 -8.75 -2.91
CA ARG A 470 4.74 -7.45 -3.46
C ARG A 470 4.78 -7.39 -4.99
N ARG A 471 4.77 -8.53 -5.70
CA ARG A 471 4.90 -8.58 -7.16
C ARG A 471 3.71 -9.22 -7.87
N TRP A 472 2.62 -9.50 -7.16
CA TRP A 472 1.54 -10.33 -7.72
C TRP A 472 0.84 -9.64 -8.92
N LEU A 473 0.66 -8.32 -8.87
CA LEU A 473 0.02 -7.55 -9.95
C LEU A 473 0.78 -7.59 -11.28
N VAL A 474 2.10 -7.82 -11.24
CA VAL A 474 2.93 -7.96 -12.45
C VAL A 474 3.19 -9.43 -12.82
N THR A 475 2.60 -10.39 -12.11
CA THR A 475 2.79 -11.81 -12.38
C THR A 475 2.10 -12.20 -13.69
N ASP A 476 2.75 -13.08 -14.45
CA ASP A 476 2.30 -13.55 -15.75
C ASP A 476 0.90 -14.17 -15.70
N GLN A 477 0.00 -13.66 -16.55
CA GLN A 477 -1.39 -14.13 -16.63
C GLN A 477 -1.58 -15.37 -17.51
N ARG A 478 -0.53 -15.87 -18.19
CA ARG A 478 -0.59 -17.11 -18.99
C ARG A 478 -1.08 -18.32 -18.21
N ALA A 479 -0.71 -18.42 -16.93
CA ALA A 479 -1.11 -19.53 -16.06
C ALA A 479 -2.64 -19.68 -15.90
N PHE A 480 -3.41 -18.65 -16.29
CA PHE A 480 -4.88 -18.63 -16.17
C PHE A 480 -5.58 -18.58 -17.53
N ALA A 481 -4.88 -18.15 -18.59
CA ALA A 481 -5.48 -17.90 -19.91
C ALA A 481 -6.13 -19.15 -20.55
N ASP A 482 -5.56 -20.34 -20.28
CA ASP A 482 -6.05 -21.62 -20.82
C ASP A 482 -7.14 -22.27 -19.97
N ARG A 483 -7.53 -21.66 -18.84
CA ARG A 483 -8.59 -22.20 -18.01
C ARG A 483 -9.95 -21.99 -18.68
N THR A 484 -10.81 -22.99 -18.60
CA THR A 484 -12.17 -22.95 -19.17
C THR A 484 -13.13 -21.99 -18.44
N ASP A 485 -12.72 -21.44 -17.30
CA ASP A 485 -13.45 -20.47 -16.49
C ASP A 485 -12.83 -19.06 -16.54
N VAL A 486 -12.03 -18.79 -17.57
CA VAL A 486 -11.43 -17.48 -17.90
C VAL A 486 -11.62 -17.23 -19.40
N LEU A 487 -12.29 -16.13 -19.75
CA LEU A 487 -12.35 -15.66 -21.14
C LEU A 487 -11.13 -14.79 -21.44
N THR A 488 -10.51 -14.99 -22.60
CA THR A 488 -9.31 -14.26 -23.02
C THR A 488 -9.52 -13.69 -24.41
N TYR A 489 -9.54 -12.37 -24.56
CA TYR A 489 -9.67 -11.64 -25.83
C TYR A 489 -8.37 -10.94 -26.18
N MET A 490 -8.00 -10.89 -27.46
CA MET A 490 -6.71 -10.32 -27.85
C MET A 490 -6.72 -9.67 -29.24
N THR A 491 -5.90 -8.65 -29.44
CA THR A 491 -5.63 -8.08 -30.77
C THR A 491 -4.68 -8.96 -31.60
N ALA A 492 -4.58 -8.69 -32.90
CA ALA A 492 -3.38 -9.05 -33.66
C ALA A 492 -2.14 -8.32 -33.09
N PRO A 493 -0.90 -8.76 -33.41
CA PRO A 493 0.29 -7.99 -33.07
C PRO A 493 0.16 -6.57 -33.60
N LEU A 494 0.44 -5.59 -32.75
CA LEU A 494 0.39 -4.19 -33.11
C LEU A 494 1.48 -3.87 -34.13
N THR A 495 1.13 -3.12 -35.16
CA THR A 495 2.09 -2.64 -36.18
C THR A 495 2.58 -1.22 -35.90
N ALA A 496 1.94 -0.52 -34.96
CA ALA A 496 2.28 0.81 -34.49
C ALA A 496 2.04 0.89 -32.97
N PRO A 497 2.76 1.75 -32.25
CA PRO A 497 2.56 1.89 -30.81
C PRO A 497 1.15 2.41 -30.48
N LEU A 498 0.59 1.92 -29.37
CA LEU A 498 -0.68 2.39 -28.81
C LEU A 498 -0.41 2.98 -27.42
N HIS A 499 -0.54 4.31 -27.31
CA HIS A 499 -0.31 5.03 -26.06
C HIS A 499 -1.60 5.16 -25.26
N ILE A 500 -1.54 4.87 -23.96
CA ILE A 500 -2.62 5.10 -23.01
C ILE A 500 -2.12 5.94 -21.82
N ALA A 501 -2.91 6.93 -21.41
CA ALA A 501 -2.56 7.83 -20.31
C ALA A 501 -3.83 8.29 -19.57
N GLY A 502 -4.28 7.47 -18.62
CA GLY A 502 -5.47 7.71 -17.81
C GLY A 502 -5.94 6.45 -17.10
N ALA A 503 -7.18 6.45 -16.64
CA ALA A 503 -7.81 5.27 -16.05
C ALA A 503 -8.71 4.58 -17.11
N PRO A 504 -8.46 3.31 -17.47
CA PRO A 504 -9.39 2.54 -18.28
C PRO A 504 -10.72 2.37 -17.56
N MET A 505 -11.84 2.49 -18.29
CA MET A 505 -13.18 2.31 -17.74
C MET A 505 -13.82 1.06 -18.34
N VAL A 506 -14.19 0.10 -17.50
CA VAL A 506 -14.90 -1.10 -17.93
C VAL A 506 -16.35 -0.74 -18.20
N ASN A 507 -16.85 -1.11 -19.39
CA ASN A 507 -18.27 -1.11 -19.73
C ASN A 507 -18.66 -2.55 -20.10
N LEU A 508 -18.86 -3.38 -19.09
CA LEU A 508 -19.15 -4.81 -19.25
C LEU A 508 -20.65 -5.02 -19.37
N VAL A 509 -21.10 -5.70 -20.41
CA VAL A 509 -22.45 -6.24 -20.52
C VAL A 509 -22.36 -7.75 -20.31
N ALA A 510 -22.85 -8.22 -19.18
CA ALA A 510 -22.73 -9.62 -18.79
C ALA A 510 -23.99 -10.16 -18.12
N SER A 511 -24.17 -11.47 -18.15
CA SER A 511 -25.22 -12.16 -17.40
C SER A 511 -24.65 -13.38 -16.68
N THR A 512 -25.29 -13.74 -15.58
CA THR A 512 -25.00 -14.97 -14.81
C THR A 512 -26.27 -15.81 -14.74
N SER A 513 -26.15 -17.14 -14.78
CA SER A 513 -27.28 -18.03 -14.47
C SER A 513 -27.64 -18.04 -12.98
N GLY A 514 -26.77 -17.49 -12.12
CA GLY A 514 -26.98 -17.31 -10.69
C GLY A 514 -27.73 -16.02 -10.35
N THR A 515 -27.74 -15.66 -9.06
CA THR A 515 -28.35 -14.42 -8.54
C THR A 515 -27.34 -13.47 -7.90
N ASP A 516 -26.05 -13.82 -7.94
CA ASP A 516 -24.92 -12.96 -7.62
C ASP A 516 -23.71 -13.42 -8.49
N SER A 517 -22.69 -12.59 -8.64
CA SER A 517 -21.44 -12.94 -9.33
C SER A 517 -20.39 -11.87 -9.07
N ASP A 518 -19.11 -12.23 -9.05
CA ASP A 518 -18.03 -11.24 -9.17
C ASP A 518 -17.56 -11.17 -10.63
N TRP A 519 -17.08 -10.01 -11.07
CA TRP A 519 -16.52 -9.78 -12.40
C TRP A 519 -15.11 -9.21 -12.28
N VAL A 520 -14.12 -10.02 -12.59
CA VAL A 520 -12.71 -9.62 -12.66
C VAL A 520 -12.41 -9.27 -14.11
N VAL A 521 -11.87 -8.08 -14.36
CA VAL A 521 -11.46 -7.63 -15.68
C VAL A 521 -10.01 -7.20 -15.64
N LYS A 522 -9.21 -7.71 -16.59
CA LYS A 522 -7.78 -7.44 -16.69
C LYS A 522 -7.44 -6.86 -18.04
N LEU A 523 -6.87 -5.66 -18.08
CA LEU A 523 -6.19 -5.11 -19.25
C LEU A 523 -4.73 -5.56 -19.21
N ILE A 524 -4.28 -6.23 -20.27
CA ILE A 524 -2.99 -6.92 -20.33
C ILE A 524 -2.21 -6.44 -21.56
N ASP A 525 -0.91 -6.22 -21.37
CA ASP A 525 0.07 -6.13 -22.45
C ASP A 525 0.71 -7.51 -22.66
N VAL A 526 0.52 -8.06 -23.86
CA VAL A 526 1.18 -9.30 -24.26
C VAL A 526 2.45 -8.95 -24.99
N TYR A 527 3.57 -9.33 -24.41
CA TYR A 527 4.89 -9.14 -25.01
C TYR A 527 5.02 -9.93 -26.31
N PRO A 528 5.98 -9.58 -27.19
CA PRO A 528 6.24 -10.31 -28.42
C PRO A 528 6.49 -11.79 -28.15
N ASP A 529 6.10 -12.65 -29.09
CA ASP A 529 6.23 -14.10 -28.95
C ASP A 529 7.68 -14.55 -28.67
N GLU A 530 8.66 -13.74 -29.08
CA GLU A 530 10.09 -13.90 -28.75
C GLU A 530 10.68 -12.57 -28.27
N VAL A 531 11.32 -12.59 -27.09
CA VAL A 531 12.09 -11.46 -26.53
C VAL A 531 13.54 -11.94 -26.27
N PRO A 532 14.42 -11.96 -27.28
CA PRO A 532 15.73 -12.63 -27.17
C PRO A 532 16.66 -12.10 -26.08
N SER A 533 16.50 -10.83 -25.67
CA SER A 533 17.30 -10.21 -24.61
C SER A 533 16.82 -10.52 -23.19
N GLN A 534 15.59 -11.02 -23.05
CA GLN A 534 14.92 -11.38 -21.80
C GLN A 534 13.93 -12.51 -22.09
N ASP A 535 14.43 -13.73 -22.27
CA ASP A 535 13.64 -14.88 -22.73
C ASP A 535 12.41 -15.15 -21.85
N GLU A 536 12.50 -14.86 -20.55
CA GLU A 536 11.38 -14.94 -19.61
C GLU A 536 10.17 -14.06 -19.99
N MET A 537 10.40 -13.00 -20.78
CA MET A 537 9.39 -12.07 -21.25
C MET A 537 8.75 -12.48 -22.59
N SER A 538 9.25 -13.51 -23.27
CA SER A 538 8.67 -14.03 -24.52
C SER A 538 7.22 -14.46 -24.31
N GLY A 539 6.26 -13.78 -24.96
CA GLY A 539 4.82 -14.01 -24.82
C GLY A 539 4.25 -13.73 -23.43
N TYR A 540 4.97 -12.99 -22.58
CA TYR A 540 4.54 -12.66 -21.21
C TYR A 540 3.25 -11.85 -21.22
N GLN A 541 2.28 -12.22 -20.37
CA GLN A 541 1.00 -11.53 -20.24
C GLN A 541 1.03 -10.63 -19.00
N LEU A 542 1.48 -9.37 -19.18
CA LEU A 542 1.62 -8.39 -18.11
C LEU A 542 0.30 -7.69 -17.82
N GLY A 543 -0.23 -7.81 -16.60
CA GLY A 543 -1.37 -7.03 -16.14
C GLY A 543 -1.03 -5.54 -16.03
N ILE A 544 -1.59 -4.71 -16.91
CA ILE A 544 -1.41 -3.25 -16.90
C ILE A 544 -2.38 -2.60 -15.91
N ALA A 545 -3.64 -3.04 -15.94
CA ALA A 545 -4.66 -2.57 -15.01
C ALA A 545 -5.70 -3.68 -14.81
N MET A 546 -5.95 -4.09 -13.57
CA MET A 546 -6.81 -5.23 -13.26
C MET A 546 -7.59 -4.96 -11.99
N ASP A 547 -8.89 -5.26 -11.98
CA ASP A 547 -9.71 -5.14 -10.78
C ASP A 547 -10.91 -6.09 -10.80
N ILE A 548 -11.60 -6.18 -9.66
CA ILE A 548 -12.77 -7.01 -9.41
C ILE A 548 -13.97 -6.13 -9.04
N PHE A 549 -15.15 -6.49 -9.55
CA PHE A 549 -16.41 -5.85 -9.21
C PHE A 549 -17.41 -6.87 -8.65
N ARG A 550 -17.97 -6.61 -7.47
CA ARG A 550 -18.97 -7.50 -6.87
C ARG A 550 -20.38 -7.17 -7.34
N GLY A 551 -20.98 -8.10 -8.07
CA GLY A 551 -22.16 -7.90 -8.91
C GLY A 551 -23.43 -7.46 -8.17
N ARG A 552 -23.65 -7.90 -6.94
CA ARG A 552 -24.78 -7.40 -6.10
C ARG A 552 -24.83 -5.88 -5.95
N TYR A 553 -23.73 -5.17 -6.22
CA TYR A 553 -23.65 -3.70 -6.17
C TYR A 553 -23.82 -3.01 -7.53
N GLN A 554 -24.27 -3.73 -8.56
CA GLN A 554 -24.41 -3.19 -9.92
C GLN A 554 -25.26 -1.92 -10.00
N GLU A 555 -26.30 -1.79 -9.18
CA GLU A 555 -27.16 -0.59 -9.13
C GLU A 555 -26.76 0.40 -8.02
N SER A 556 -26.18 -0.08 -6.92
CA SER A 556 -25.85 0.72 -5.74
C SER A 556 -24.84 -0.02 -4.86
N PHE A 557 -23.78 0.67 -4.45
CA PHE A 557 -22.81 0.16 -3.47
C PHE A 557 -23.38 0.08 -2.05
N GLU A 558 -24.37 0.91 -1.71
CA GLU A 558 -25.02 0.94 -0.40
C GLU A 558 -26.14 -0.10 -0.27
N HIS A 559 -26.89 -0.33 -1.36
CA HIS A 559 -28.08 -1.19 -1.35
C HIS A 559 -27.90 -2.39 -2.28
N PRO A 560 -27.29 -3.48 -1.81
CA PRO A 560 -27.08 -4.66 -2.64
C PRO A 560 -28.39 -5.29 -3.08
N LYS A 561 -28.45 -5.76 -4.32
CA LYS A 561 -29.60 -6.46 -4.89
C LYS A 561 -29.18 -7.76 -5.58
N ALA A 562 -30.08 -8.73 -5.57
CA ALA A 562 -29.91 -9.94 -6.34
C ALA A 562 -29.87 -9.61 -7.85
N LEU A 563 -28.90 -10.18 -8.56
CA LEU A 563 -28.87 -10.17 -10.01
C LEU A 563 -30.03 -10.98 -10.56
N ARG A 564 -30.58 -10.54 -11.69
CA ARG A 564 -31.62 -11.31 -12.40
C ARG A 564 -30.94 -12.42 -13.23
N PRO A 565 -31.26 -13.71 -12.99
CA PRO A 565 -30.63 -14.81 -13.72
C PRO A 565 -30.83 -14.70 -15.23
N ASN A 566 -29.77 -14.94 -16.01
CA ASN A 566 -29.73 -14.94 -17.47
C ASN A 566 -30.17 -13.62 -18.12
N VAL A 567 -30.16 -12.51 -17.39
CA VAL A 567 -30.45 -11.18 -17.92
C VAL A 567 -29.14 -10.43 -18.13
N PRO A 568 -28.85 -9.90 -19.33
CA PRO A 568 -27.70 -9.02 -19.55
C PRO A 568 -27.85 -7.74 -18.73
N LEU A 569 -26.84 -7.42 -17.93
CA LEU A 569 -26.74 -6.23 -17.10
C LEU A 569 -25.44 -5.49 -17.42
N THR A 570 -25.46 -4.17 -17.25
CA THR A 570 -24.30 -3.32 -17.46
C THR A 570 -23.56 -3.11 -16.14
N TYR A 571 -22.29 -3.46 -16.11
CA TYR A 571 -21.36 -3.20 -15.01
C TYR A 571 -20.35 -2.16 -15.48
N LYS A 572 -20.27 -1.04 -14.76
CA LYS A 572 -19.37 0.06 -15.07
C LYS A 572 -18.49 0.38 -13.88
N PHE A 573 -17.18 0.21 -14.04
CA PHE A 573 -16.21 0.46 -12.99
C PHE A 573 -14.83 0.80 -13.57
N VAL A 574 -14.07 1.59 -12.82
CA VAL A 574 -12.75 2.07 -13.21
C VAL A 574 -11.69 1.02 -12.89
N LEU A 575 -10.71 0.84 -13.79
CA LEU A 575 -9.50 0.07 -13.53
C LEU A 575 -8.37 0.99 -13.03
N PRO A 576 -7.30 0.43 -12.43
CA PRO A 576 -6.10 1.18 -12.07
C PRO A 576 -5.59 2.10 -13.18
N ASN A 577 -5.04 3.26 -12.80
CA ASN A 577 -4.49 4.23 -13.74
C ASN A 577 -3.27 3.66 -14.45
N ALA A 578 -3.15 3.94 -15.75
CA ALA A 578 -2.04 3.49 -16.57
C ALA A 578 -1.45 4.65 -17.37
N ASN A 579 -0.11 4.70 -17.39
CA ASN A 579 0.68 5.44 -18.37
C ASN A 579 1.59 4.43 -19.05
N HIS A 580 1.16 3.96 -20.21
CA HIS A 580 1.74 2.77 -20.85
C HIS A 580 1.66 2.89 -22.37
N VAL A 581 2.63 2.27 -23.04
CA VAL A 581 2.67 2.17 -24.50
C VAL A 581 2.77 0.70 -24.86
N PHE A 582 1.72 0.18 -25.49
CA PHE A 582 1.78 -1.13 -26.13
C PHE A 582 2.61 -0.98 -27.40
N LEU A 583 3.82 -1.53 -27.41
CA LEU A 583 4.79 -1.35 -28.50
C LEU A 583 4.44 -2.19 -29.74
N PRO A 584 5.01 -1.88 -30.92
CA PRO A 584 4.91 -2.77 -32.08
C PRO A 584 5.37 -4.19 -31.74
N GLY A 585 4.64 -5.19 -32.24
CA GLY A 585 4.85 -6.62 -31.92
C GLY A 585 4.12 -7.10 -30.66
N HIS A 586 3.79 -6.20 -29.73
CA HIS A 586 2.95 -6.52 -28.58
C HIS A 586 1.48 -6.69 -29.00
N ARG A 587 0.63 -7.15 -28.08
CA ARG A 587 -0.82 -7.22 -28.26
C ARG A 587 -1.53 -6.63 -27.05
N VAL A 588 -2.70 -6.04 -27.28
CA VAL A 588 -3.62 -5.73 -26.18
C VAL A 588 -4.45 -6.98 -25.90
N MET A 589 -4.59 -7.34 -24.63
CA MET A 589 -5.41 -8.45 -24.17
C MET A 589 -6.40 -8.00 -23.09
N VAL A 590 -7.57 -8.63 -23.08
CA VAL A 590 -8.56 -8.52 -22.01
C VAL A 590 -8.88 -9.92 -21.48
N GLN A 591 -8.67 -10.16 -20.19
CA GLN A 591 -9.15 -11.38 -19.52
C GLN A 591 -10.36 -11.06 -18.63
N ILE A 592 -11.33 -11.98 -18.59
CA ILE A 592 -12.54 -11.88 -17.78
C ILE A 592 -12.79 -13.20 -17.04
N GLN A 593 -13.00 -13.13 -15.73
CA GLN A 593 -13.26 -14.28 -14.85
C GLN A 593 -14.16 -13.88 -13.67
N SER A 594 -14.68 -14.87 -12.92
CA SER A 594 -15.61 -14.61 -11.79
C SER A 594 -15.09 -15.03 -10.40
N SER A 595 -13.79 -15.24 -10.26
CA SER A 595 -13.15 -15.45 -8.96
C SER A 595 -11.69 -15.04 -9.00
N TRP A 596 -11.12 -14.61 -7.87
CA TRP A 596 -9.71 -14.20 -7.79
C TRP A 596 -9.13 -14.55 -6.41
N PHE A 597 -8.94 -15.85 -6.21
CA PHE A 597 -8.88 -16.47 -4.90
C PHE A 597 -7.44 -16.88 -4.53
N PRO A 598 -7.04 -16.97 -3.25
CA PRO A 598 -7.75 -16.56 -2.05
C PRO A 598 -7.60 -15.07 -1.72
N LEU A 599 -7.08 -14.21 -2.61
CA LEU A 599 -7.02 -12.78 -2.33
C LEU A 599 -8.42 -12.24 -2.00
N TYR A 600 -9.38 -12.46 -2.89
CA TYR A 600 -10.78 -12.12 -2.65
C TYR A 600 -11.57 -13.35 -2.20
N ASP A 601 -12.52 -13.15 -1.28
CA ASP A 601 -13.45 -14.20 -0.89
C ASP A 601 -14.36 -14.60 -2.06
N ARG A 602 -14.81 -15.86 -2.06
CA ARG A 602 -15.62 -16.38 -3.16
C ARG A 602 -17.02 -15.79 -3.10
N ASN A 603 -17.47 -15.20 -4.19
CA ASN A 603 -18.90 -14.97 -4.39
C ASN A 603 -19.63 -16.34 -4.47
N PRO A 604 -20.70 -16.56 -3.68
CA PRO A 604 -21.45 -17.81 -3.70
C PRO A 604 -22.21 -18.03 -5.02
N GLN A 605 -22.37 -16.99 -5.84
CA GLN A 605 -23.18 -16.94 -7.06
C GLN A 605 -24.69 -17.12 -6.83
N THR A 606 -25.10 -17.24 -5.57
CA THR A 606 -26.46 -17.03 -5.09
C THR A 606 -26.50 -15.79 -4.21
N PHE A 607 -27.54 -14.97 -4.35
CA PHE A 607 -27.71 -13.83 -3.48
C PHE A 607 -28.03 -14.29 -2.05
N VAL A 608 -27.10 -14.01 -1.14
CA VAL A 608 -27.27 -14.17 0.31
C VAL A 608 -27.20 -12.80 0.99
N PRO A 609 -27.85 -12.61 2.15
CA PRO A 609 -27.83 -11.32 2.84
C PRO A 609 -26.41 -10.80 3.08
N ASN A 610 -25.48 -11.68 3.49
CA ASN A 610 -24.10 -11.33 3.78
C ASN A 610 -23.15 -12.47 3.36
N ILE A 611 -22.25 -12.20 2.41
CA ILE A 611 -21.32 -13.20 1.85
C ILE A 611 -20.33 -13.71 2.91
N PHE A 612 -19.98 -12.89 3.90
CA PHE A 612 -19.13 -13.32 5.02
C PHE A 612 -19.66 -14.58 5.71
N PHE A 613 -20.97 -14.81 5.67
CA PHE A 613 -21.63 -15.92 6.35
C PHE A 613 -22.35 -16.87 5.38
N ALA A 614 -21.93 -16.89 4.11
CA ALA A 614 -22.44 -17.84 3.13
C ALA A 614 -22.23 -19.28 3.60
N LYS A 615 -23.28 -20.10 3.52
CA LYS A 615 -23.23 -21.52 3.89
C LYS A 615 -22.66 -22.33 2.72
N SER A 616 -22.18 -23.53 3.00
CA SER A 616 -21.71 -24.46 1.97
C SER A 616 -22.73 -24.71 0.85
N SER A 617 -24.02 -24.73 1.17
CA SER A 617 -25.13 -24.89 0.20
C SER A 617 -25.36 -23.68 -0.70
N ASP A 618 -24.86 -22.50 -0.33
CA ASP A 618 -25.10 -21.25 -1.04
C ASP A 618 -24.15 -21.13 -2.24
N TYR A 619 -23.00 -21.82 -2.21
CA TYR A 619 -22.02 -21.87 -3.29
C TYR A 619 -22.51 -22.76 -4.44
N VAL A 620 -23.02 -22.14 -5.50
CA VAL A 620 -23.49 -22.85 -6.70
C VAL A 620 -22.62 -22.53 -7.90
N LYS A 621 -22.52 -23.46 -8.85
CA LYS A 621 -21.97 -23.15 -10.17
C LYS A 621 -22.91 -22.19 -10.92
N ALA A 622 -22.35 -21.34 -11.76
CA ALA A 622 -23.11 -20.45 -12.62
C ALA A 622 -22.45 -20.34 -14.00
N THR A 623 -23.28 -20.36 -15.03
CA THR A 623 -22.87 -20.02 -16.40
C THR A 623 -22.85 -18.51 -16.52
N GLN A 624 -21.68 -17.99 -16.87
CA GLN A 624 -21.39 -16.58 -17.08
C GLN A 624 -21.36 -16.31 -18.57
N ARG A 625 -21.99 -15.22 -19.02
CA ARG A 625 -22.02 -14.81 -20.44
C ARG A 625 -21.55 -13.37 -20.56
N VAL A 626 -20.63 -13.11 -21.48
CA VAL A 626 -20.09 -11.79 -21.77
C VAL A 626 -20.46 -11.40 -23.19
N TYR A 627 -21.25 -10.33 -23.33
CA TYR A 627 -21.81 -9.89 -24.60
C TYR A 627 -20.81 -9.02 -25.36
N TYR A 628 -20.79 -9.10 -26.69
CA TYR A 628 -19.86 -8.33 -27.55
C TYR A 628 -20.13 -6.82 -27.56
N THR A 629 -21.26 -6.38 -26.99
CA THR A 629 -21.49 -4.96 -26.67
C THR A 629 -20.61 -4.45 -25.51
N SER A 630 -19.88 -5.34 -24.84
CA SER A 630 -18.89 -4.98 -23.82
C SER A 630 -17.65 -4.35 -24.45
N PHE A 631 -17.08 -3.36 -23.74
CA PHE A 631 -15.83 -2.72 -24.13
C PHE A 631 -15.09 -2.15 -22.92
N ILE A 632 -13.81 -1.86 -23.12
CA ILE A 632 -13.03 -1.00 -22.23
C ILE A 632 -12.90 0.35 -22.90
N ASP A 633 -13.38 1.40 -22.24
CA ASP A 633 -13.07 2.79 -22.59
C ASP A 633 -11.60 3.04 -22.29
N LEU A 634 -10.76 2.98 -23.33
CA LEU A 634 -9.32 3.05 -23.20
C LEU A 634 -8.85 4.51 -23.33
N PRO A 635 -8.03 5.05 -22.40
CA PRO A 635 -7.60 6.44 -22.41
C PRO A 635 -6.47 6.67 -23.42
N VAL A 636 -6.78 6.44 -24.70
CA VAL A 636 -5.83 6.49 -25.81
C VAL A 636 -5.40 7.93 -26.08
N VAL A 637 -4.10 8.18 -26.06
CA VAL A 637 -3.49 9.47 -26.42
C VAL A 637 -2.71 9.35 -27.74
N ARG A 638 -2.30 10.50 -28.28
CA ARG A 638 -1.56 10.59 -29.55
C ARG A 638 -0.07 10.56 -29.35
#